data_AF-A0A369AV90-F1
#
_entry.id   AF-A0A369AV90-F1
#
_cell.length_a   1.000
_cell.length_b   1.000
_cell.length_c   1.000
_cell.angle_alpha   90.00
_cell.angle_beta   90.00
_cell.angle_gamma   90.00
#
_symmetry.space_group_name_H-M   'P 1'
#
loop_
_entity.id
_entity.type
_entity.pdbx_description
1 polymer ?
#
loop_
_entity_poly.entity_id
_entity_poly.type
_entity_poly.pdbx_seq_one_letter_code
_entity_poly.pdbx_strand_id
1 'polypeptide(L)'
;MKQIKLHQMILAAISGAVLFTVPVGAENALDPAPEIKPAQANGQKVLFDNTHAQTAGAADWVIDGAFSDFGNGLAEKGFYVKELRKKTPITLEDLKGYDVFVLPEANVPYKVSEQNAIEEYVANGGAVFYISDHYNADRNKNRIDASEAFNGYRRGAFENMTKDMSTEEKNSEAMQGVESSDWLSETFGVRFRYNGLDNINDSSKWILHDAFGILEGVQSVGLHAGSTVAITDPTRAKGLIYPPTGLTSSANKWGPAVDQGVYNGGGVEEGAYVAISKKEKGKAAFIGDSSPVEDSTPKYLRDENGKAKKTYDGWKEKDDARLLVNLVEWLSQKEDYDTFDKMGIQLSSKTVLHDFEEPSKSTEPQKEPWAAPAAGYKWYDESTFAPGSYGSTSNAEIPSTGKVSLVVDAKPEAKKENKAIVKVTGLAPNAVADGYQLGLYTPTAQNGFTQGSQVAKTKVGDGQWLPIGYSEKFSVKADNQGNAEQVVYFSTEFEGNYNIRVKQNKDNIITNPITILPLSETPVDPEVPTDDANYNVKGEIVFEKNDESVKPIDPENPKEDMTPLNPDGSEATSSAGGLLSVDYASSFAFGKQSIENKNMLYGAQPQQFKTSDTLRGNYVQVSDRRGTNAGWVLSIVQNDQFKTAKNDVLTGAKLYLGNGALNSPNMTEEGFKPELAPVNFVKDLSLASEKVTGGLELIPGQTSIIMSADKGKGTGTWTLSYGQTKDKNIGVMGANEPAKASVLLSIPSSSNPVSSSYESTLTYRLSMVPTP
;
A
#
# COMPACT_ATOMS: atom_id res chain seq x y z
N MET A 1 37.75 47.18 -25.60
CA MET A 1 37.58 45.71 -25.56
C MET A 1 37.24 45.29 -24.13
N LYS A 2 35.97 45.02 -23.84
CA LYS A 2 35.51 44.40 -22.59
C LYS A 2 34.43 43.39 -22.99
N GLN A 3 34.75 42.10 -22.84
CA GLN A 3 33.82 41.00 -23.09
C GLN A 3 32.82 40.91 -21.94
N ILE A 4 31.54 40.85 -22.30
CA ILE A 4 30.40 40.64 -21.41
C ILE A 4 30.21 39.13 -21.27
N LYS A 5 30.20 38.63 -20.02
CA LYS A 5 29.90 37.23 -19.68
C LYS A 5 28.40 36.97 -19.85
N LEU A 6 28.05 36.07 -20.77
CA LEU A 6 26.70 35.55 -20.97
C LEU A 6 26.44 34.44 -19.95
N HIS A 7 25.45 34.61 -19.07
CA HIS A 7 24.96 33.55 -18.20
C HIS A 7 24.14 32.56 -19.04
N GLN A 8 24.51 31.27 -19.00
CA GLN A 8 23.71 30.18 -19.54
C GLN A 8 22.54 29.92 -18.58
N MET A 9 21.32 30.25 -19.00
CA MET A 9 20.10 29.70 -18.41
C MET A 9 19.99 28.23 -18.82
N ILE A 10 20.13 27.33 -17.84
CA ILE A 10 19.74 25.92 -17.98
C ILE A 10 18.21 25.90 -17.98
N LEU A 11 17.63 25.60 -19.14
CA LEU A 11 16.21 25.35 -19.32
C LEU A 11 15.89 23.99 -18.67
N ALA A 12 15.35 24.00 -17.46
CA ALA A 12 14.75 22.82 -16.86
C ALA A 12 13.48 22.49 -17.63
N ALA A 13 13.54 21.47 -18.49
CA ALA A 13 12.37 20.89 -19.12
C ALA A 13 11.55 20.17 -18.03
N ILE A 14 10.58 20.87 -17.46
CA ILE A 14 9.51 20.25 -16.67
C ILE A 14 8.70 19.43 -17.65
N SER A 15 8.82 18.10 -17.57
CA SER A 15 7.88 17.16 -18.17
C SER A 15 6.51 17.39 -17.54
N GLY A 16 5.75 18.33 -18.10
CA GLY A 16 4.35 18.51 -17.76
C GLY A 16 3.60 17.26 -18.20
N ALA A 17 3.11 16.48 -17.23
CA ALA A 17 2.04 15.54 -17.48
C ALA A 17 0.86 16.34 -18.05
N VAL A 18 0.62 16.20 -19.36
CA VAL A 18 -0.61 16.69 -19.97
C VAL A 18 -1.70 15.76 -19.47
N LEU A 19 -2.37 16.15 -18.38
CA LEU A 19 -3.64 15.57 -17.98
C LEU A 19 -4.66 15.95 -19.05
N PHE A 20 -4.87 15.05 -20.01
CA PHE A 20 -6.07 15.10 -20.81
C PHE A 20 -7.24 14.80 -19.87
N THR A 21 -8.09 15.80 -19.62
CA THR A 21 -9.43 15.55 -19.09
C THR A 21 -10.20 14.85 -20.19
N VAL A 22 -10.12 13.52 -20.23
CA VAL A 22 -11.05 12.72 -21.02
C VAL A 22 -12.42 13.01 -20.40
N PRO A 23 -13.42 13.49 -21.18
CA PRO A 23 -14.78 13.55 -20.65
C PRO A 23 -15.14 12.17 -20.11
N VAL A 24 -15.88 12.10 -19.00
CA VAL A 24 -16.52 10.87 -18.52
C VAL A 24 -17.37 10.34 -19.67
N GLY A 25 -16.78 9.45 -20.46
CA GLY A 25 -17.25 9.07 -21.78
C GLY A 25 -17.76 7.64 -21.74
N ALA A 26 -18.76 7.37 -22.56
CA ALA A 26 -19.33 6.05 -22.77
C ALA A 26 -18.35 5.18 -23.57
N GLU A 27 -17.20 4.87 -22.97
CA GLU A 27 -16.24 3.93 -23.52
C GLU A 27 -16.86 2.54 -23.57
N ASN A 28 -16.40 1.72 -24.51
CA ASN A 28 -16.82 0.33 -24.66
C ASN A 28 -15.62 -0.54 -25.07
N ALA A 29 -15.90 -1.82 -25.29
CA ALA A 29 -14.89 -2.82 -25.63
C ALA A 29 -14.14 -2.58 -26.96
N LEU A 30 -14.58 -1.62 -27.80
CA LEU A 30 -13.94 -1.24 -29.05
C LEU A 30 -13.01 -0.02 -28.89
N ASP A 31 -13.10 0.70 -27.78
CA ASP A 31 -12.22 1.82 -27.49
C ASP A 31 -10.83 1.33 -27.06
N PRO A 32 -9.77 2.14 -27.27
CA PRO A 32 -8.42 1.77 -26.84
C PRO A 32 -8.38 1.44 -25.35
N ALA A 33 -7.86 0.25 -25.02
CA ALA A 33 -7.68 -0.15 -23.63
C ALA A 33 -6.64 0.74 -22.93
N PRO A 34 -6.88 1.13 -21.66
CA PRO A 34 -5.90 1.87 -20.88
C PRO A 34 -4.63 1.04 -20.69
N GLU A 35 -3.51 1.76 -20.56
CA GLU A 35 -2.20 1.20 -20.24
C GLU A 35 -1.46 2.14 -19.29
N ILE A 36 -0.72 1.56 -18.34
CA ILE A 36 0.15 2.26 -17.40
C ILE A 36 1.58 1.83 -17.70
N LYS A 37 2.42 2.80 -18.08
CA LYS A 37 3.83 2.57 -18.36
C LYS A 37 4.66 2.88 -17.11
N PRO A 38 5.48 1.93 -16.64
CA PRO A 38 6.33 2.16 -15.48
C PRO A 38 7.42 3.19 -15.81
N ALA A 39 7.81 4.01 -14.83
CA ALA A 39 8.93 4.94 -14.98
C ALA A 39 10.26 4.19 -15.24
N GLN A 40 10.41 3.02 -14.62
CA GLN A 40 11.52 2.10 -14.84
C GLN A 40 10.97 0.68 -15.03
N ALA A 41 11.03 0.16 -16.25
CA ALA A 41 10.48 -1.16 -16.55
C ALA A 41 11.33 -2.29 -15.93
N ASN A 42 10.67 -3.25 -15.28
CA ASN A 42 11.26 -4.50 -14.80
C ASN A 42 11.24 -5.62 -15.87
N GLY A 43 10.63 -5.34 -17.03
CA GLY A 43 10.54 -6.27 -18.17
C GLY A 43 9.31 -7.18 -18.16
N GLN A 44 8.50 -7.16 -17.09
CA GLN A 44 7.32 -8.01 -16.92
C GLN A 44 6.03 -7.23 -17.22
N LYS A 45 4.99 -7.96 -17.63
CA LYS A 45 3.72 -7.39 -18.07
C LYS A 45 2.52 -8.03 -17.37
N VAL A 46 1.56 -7.20 -16.99
CA VAL A 46 0.32 -7.59 -16.34
C VAL A 46 -0.87 -7.15 -17.20
N LEU A 47 -1.79 -8.08 -17.45
CA LEU A 47 -3.03 -7.85 -18.16
C LEU A 47 -4.21 -7.92 -17.18
N PHE A 48 -5.12 -6.96 -17.21
CA PHE A 48 -6.34 -6.94 -16.40
C PHE A 48 -7.55 -7.22 -17.29
N ASP A 49 -8.43 -8.13 -16.88
CA ASP A 49 -9.68 -8.39 -17.59
C ASP A 49 -10.67 -7.24 -17.46
N ASN A 50 -11.29 -6.84 -18.58
CA ASN A 50 -12.50 -6.02 -18.63
C ASN A 50 -13.47 -6.54 -19.72
N THR A 51 -13.54 -7.87 -19.86
CA THR A 51 -14.39 -8.53 -20.87
C THR A 51 -15.61 -9.24 -20.26
N HIS A 52 -15.65 -9.40 -18.93
CA HIS A 52 -16.73 -10.08 -18.19
C HIS A 52 -17.47 -9.13 -17.23
N ALA A 53 -17.72 -7.91 -17.72
CA ALA A 53 -18.54 -6.89 -17.06
C ALA A 53 -18.00 -6.38 -15.70
N GLN A 54 -16.69 -6.15 -15.61
CA GLN A 54 -15.99 -5.54 -14.46
C GLN A 54 -16.46 -4.12 -14.10
N THR A 55 -17.30 -3.52 -14.94
CA THR A 55 -17.88 -2.18 -14.76
C THR A 55 -19.38 -2.20 -14.47
N ALA A 56 -19.98 -3.37 -14.25
CA ALA A 56 -21.43 -3.48 -14.07
C ALA A 56 -21.91 -2.95 -12.71
N GLY A 57 -23.10 -2.36 -12.68
CA GLY A 57 -23.73 -1.92 -11.44
C GLY A 57 -22.80 -1.04 -10.59
N ALA A 58 -22.42 -1.52 -9.41
CA ALA A 58 -21.53 -0.81 -8.49
C ALA A 58 -20.03 -1.05 -8.76
N ALA A 59 -19.66 -2.09 -9.50
CA ALA A 59 -18.28 -2.45 -9.79
C ALA A 59 -17.64 -1.48 -10.78
N ASP A 60 -16.35 -1.22 -10.63
CA ASP A 60 -15.57 -0.42 -11.59
C ASP A 60 -14.10 -0.80 -11.64
N TRP A 61 -13.84 -2.10 -11.79
CA TRP A 61 -12.55 -2.74 -11.56
C TRP A 61 -11.57 -2.60 -12.74
N VAL A 62 -11.46 -1.39 -13.26
CA VAL A 62 -10.60 -1.00 -14.37
C VAL A 62 -9.38 -0.25 -13.86
N ILE A 63 -8.25 -0.36 -14.56
CA ILE A 63 -6.95 0.15 -14.11
C ILE A 63 -6.82 1.68 -14.14
N ASP A 64 -7.80 2.37 -14.74
CA ASP A 64 -7.95 3.83 -14.73
C ASP A 64 -9.26 4.27 -14.03
N GLY A 65 -9.83 3.37 -13.23
CA GLY A 65 -11.00 3.57 -12.38
C GLY A 65 -10.73 2.98 -11.00
N ALA A 66 -11.69 2.30 -10.39
CA ALA A 66 -11.60 1.91 -8.98
C ALA A 66 -10.49 0.89 -8.64
N PHE A 67 -9.71 0.42 -9.62
CA PHE A 67 -8.49 -0.39 -9.43
C PHE A 67 -7.21 0.38 -9.82
N SER A 68 -7.28 1.71 -9.91
CA SER A 68 -6.18 2.54 -10.39
C SER A 68 -4.98 2.57 -9.45
N ASP A 69 -5.20 2.61 -8.14
CA ASP A 69 -4.13 2.54 -7.14
C ASP A 69 -3.41 1.19 -7.23
N PHE A 70 -4.12 0.09 -7.49
CA PHE A 70 -3.50 -1.21 -7.74
C PHE A 70 -2.66 -1.21 -9.02
N GLY A 71 -3.24 -0.73 -10.13
CA GLY A 71 -2.51 -0.60 -11.40
C GLY A 71 -1.26 0.26 -11.29
N ASN A 72 -1.34 1.38 -10.57
CA ASN A 72 -0.21 2.28 -10.29
C ASN A 72 0.82 1.63 -9.37
N GLY A 73 0.39 0.93 -8.31
CA GLY A 73 1.29 0.21 -7.41
C GLY A 73 2.12 -0.86 -8.12
N LEU A 74 1.53 -1.54 -9.11
CA LEU A 74 2.28 -2.45 -9.99
C LEU A 74 3.25 -1.69 -10.91
N ALA A 75 2.83 -0.58 -11.50
CA ALA A 75 3.72 0.23 -12.33
C ALA A 75 4.91 0.82 -11.55
N GLU A 76 4.72 1.15 -10.26
CA GLU A 76 5.80 1.57 -9.35
C GLU A 76 6.84 0.46 -9.11
N LYS A 77 6.41 -0.81 -9.14
CA LYS A 77 7.33 -1.97 -9.14
C LYS A 77 7.92 -2.31 -10.51
N GLY A 78 7.63 -1.50 -11.52
CA GLY A 78 8.22 -1.61 -12.85
C GLY A 78 7.42 -2.47 -13.83
N PHE A 79 6.23 -2.94 -13.47
CA PHE A 79 5.38 -3.70 -14.38
C PHE A 79 4.77 -2.80 -15.45
N TYR A 80 4.71 -3.27 -16.69
CA TYR A 80 3.78 -2.71 -17.67
C TYR A 80 2.39 -3.26 -17.40
N VAL A 81 1.41 -2.39 -17.17
CA VAL A 81 0.03 -2.78 -16.86
C VAL A 81 -0.87 -2.36 -18.00
N LYS A 82 -1.76 -3.26 -18.42
CA LYS A 82 -2.73 -3.00 -19.48
C LYS A 82 -4.03 -3.72 -19.22
N GLU A 83 -5.12 -3.17 -19.72
CA GLU A 83 -6.42 -3.81 -19.71
C GLU A 83 -6.70 -4.59 -21.00
N LEU A 84 -7.48 -5.66 -20.90
CA LEU A 84 -8.05 -6.40 -22.01
C LEU A 84 -9.47 -5.91 -22.27
N ARG A 85 -9.68 -5.28 -23.44
CA ARG A 85 -10.99 -4.88 -23.95
C ARG A 85 -11.27 -5.57 -25.27
N LYS A 86 -12.36 -6.31 -25.35
CA LYS A 86 -12.86 -6.96 -26.57
C LYS A 86 -14.26 -7.53 -26.34
N LYS A 87 -15.00 -7.74 -27.44
CA LYS A 87 -16.30 -8.41 -27.45
C LYS A 87 -16.22 -9.91 -27.73
N THR A 88 -15.11 -10.36 -28.32
CA THR A 88 -14.90 -11.78 -28.62
C THR A 88 -14.41 -12.52 -27.37
N PRO A 89 -14.60 -13.84 -27.29
CA PRO A 89 -14.09 -14.62 -26.16
C PRO A 89 -12.56 -14.50 -26.00
N ILE A 90 -12.07 -14.54 -24.77
CA ILE A 90 -10.64 -14.60 -24.44
C ILE A 90 -10.01 -15.83 -25.11
N THR A 91 -8.84 -15.64 -25.71
CA THR A 91 -8.05 -16.67 -26.38
C THR A 91 -6.63 -16.71 -25.81
N LEU A 92 -5.91 -17.82 -26.02
CA LEU A 92 -4.51 -17.93 -25.63
C LEU A 92 -3.62 -16.82 -26.24
N GLU A 93 -3.96 -16.36 -27.45
CA GLU A 93 -3.21 -15.30 -28.13
C GLU A 93 -3.26 -13.97 -27.38
N ASP A 94 -4.39 -13.67 -26.72
CA ASP A 94 -4.55 -12.47 -25.92
C ASP A 94 -3.62 -12.50 -24.70
N LEU A 95 -3.38 -13.70 -24.14
CA LEU A 95 -2.71 -13.90 -22.86
C LEU A 95 -1.19 -14.12 -22.99
N LYS A 96 -0.72 -14.82 -24.03
CA LYS A 96 0.68 -15.29 -24.13
C LYS A 96 1.75 -14.19 -24.12
N GLY A 97 1.36 -12.93 -24.37
CA GLY A 97 2.24 -11.76 -24.33
C GLY A 97 2.47 -11.17 -22.94
N TYR A 98 1.83 -11.72 -21.90
CA TYR A 98 1.82 -11.20 -20.54
C TYR A 98 2.28 -12.26 -19.53
N ASP A 99 2.87 -11.82 -18.43
CA ASP A 99 3.38 -12.69 -17.37
C ASP A 99 2.30 -13.05 -16.37
N VAL A 100 1.39 -12.10 -16.09
CA VAL A 100 0.28 -12.25 -15.16
C VAL A 100 -1.01 -11.74 -15.81
N PHE A 101 -2.10 -12.49 -15.66
CA PHE A 101 -3.46 -12.09 -16.04
C PHE A 101 -4.34 -11.98 -14.78
N VAL A 102 -4.83 -10.79 -14.50
CA VAL A 102 -5.67 -10.47 -13.34
C VAL A 102 -7.13 -10.51 -13.79
N LEU A 103 -7.98 -11.21 -13.03
CA LEU A 103 -9.41 -11.36 -13.28
C LEU A 103 -10.19 -10.74 -12.11
N PRO A 104 -10.59 -9.46 -12.21
CA PRO A 104 -11.39 -8.79 -11.19
C PRO A 104 -12.85 -9.23 -11.27
N GLU A 105 -13.43 -9.59 -10.13
CA GLU A 105 -14.85 -9.87 -9.83
C GLU A 105 -15.75 -9.92 -11.08
N ALA A 106 -15.67 -11.03 -11.81
CA ALA A 106 -16.40 -11.19 -13.05
C ALA A 106 -17.91 -11.21 -12.80
N ASN A 107 -18.67 -10.48 -13.60
CA ASN A 107 -20.14 -10.41 -13.51
C ASN A 107 -20.82 -11.15 -14.67
N VAL A 108 -20.05 -11.80 -15.54
CA VAL A 108 -20.53 -12.66 -16.63
C VAL A 108 -19.74 -13.97 -16.57
N PRO A 109 -20.37 -15.14 -16.76
CA PRO A 109 -19.67 -16.42 -16.71
C PRO A 109 -18.66 -16.54 -17.87
N TYR A 110 -17.53 -17.20 -17.60
CA TYR A 110 -16.57 -17.57 -18.63
C TYR A 110 -17.11 -18.73 -19.46
N LYS A 111 -16.91 -18.66 -20.77
CA LYS A 111 -17.22 -19.76 -21.68
C LYS A 111 -16.22 -20.89 -21.52
N VAL A 112 -16.59 -22.10 -21.91
CA VAL A 112 -15.69 -23.27 -21.93
C VAL A 112 -14.42 -22.98 -22.74
N SER A 113 -14.53 -22.25 -23.85
CA SER A 113 -13.37 -21.85 -24.66
C SER A 113 -12.39 -20.93 -23.93
N GLU A 114 -12.89 -20.07 -23.05
CA GLU A 114 -12.10 -19.09 -22.29
C GLU A 114 -11.43 -19.77 -21.10
N GLN A 115 -12.19 -20.62 -20.39
CA GLN A 115 -11.67 -21.52 -19.36
C GLN A 115 -10.49 -22.34 -19.90
N ASN A 116 -10.64 -22.96 -21.07
CA ASN A 116 -9.55 -23.71 -21.72
C ASN A 116 -8.35 -22.82 -22.09
N ALA A 117 -8.60 -21.60 -22.61
CA ALA A 117 -7.53 -20.67 -22.95
C ALA A 117 -6.73 -20.21 -21.71
N ILE A 118 -7.41 -19.96 -20.60
CA ILE A 118 -6.79 -19.59 -19.33
C ILE A 118 -6.01 -20.77 -18.75
N GLU A 119 -6.58 -21.98 -18.77
CA GLU A 119 -5.89 -23.20 -18.34
C GLU A 119 -4.61 -23.42 -19.15
N GLU A 120 -4.69 -23.36 -20.49
CA GLU A 120 -3.55 -23.55 -21.38
C GLU A 120 -2.49 -22.45 -21.20
N TYR A 121 -2.91 -21.20 -20.97
CA TYR A 121 -1.99 -20.10 -20.66
C TYR A 121 -1.18 -20.39 -19.39
N VAL A 122 -1.83 -20.82 -18.31
CA VAL A 122 -1.14 -21.16 -17.06
C VAL A 122 -0.28 -22.42 -17.24
N ALA A 123 -0.78 -23.47 -17.89
CA ALA A 123 -0.02 -24.68 -18.17
C ALA A 123 1.31 -24.38 -18.89
N ASN A 124 1.30 -23.40 -19.79
CA ASN A 124 2.47 -22.92 -20.53
C ASN A 124 3.39 -21.97 -19.75
N GLY A 125 3.13 -21.73 -18.46
CA GLY A 125 3.97 -20.91 -17.59
C GLY A 125 3.45 -19.51 -17.34
N GLY A 126 2.26 -19.16 -17.85
CA GLY A 126 1.53 -17.96 -17.46
C GLY A 126 1.09 -18.00 -15.99
N ALA A 127 0.64 -16.86 -15.47
CA ALA A 127 0.12 -16.79 -14.11
C ALA A 127 -1.19 -16.02 -14.06
N VAL A 128 -2.10 -16.41 -13.18
CA VAL A 128 -3.42 -15.78 -13.04
C VAL A 128 -3.70 -15.31 -11.63
N PHE A 129 -4.38 -14.18 -11.47
CA PHE A 129 -4.83 -13.70 -10.17
C PHE A 129 -6.33 -13.47 -10.19
N TYR A 130 -7.07 -14.30 -9.44
CA TYR A 130 -8.51 -14.17 -9.29
C TYR A 130 -8.84 -13.34 -8.06
N ILE A 131 -9.63 -12.29 -8.28
CA ILE A 131 -10.16 -11.43 -7.22
C ILE A 131 -11.67 -11.62 -7.25
N SER A 132 -12.22 -12.38 -6.31
CA SER A 132 -13.66 -12.61 -6.17
C SER A 132 -14.27 -11.65 -5.18
N ASP A 133 -15.57 -11.77 -4.97
CA ASP A 133 -16.29 -11.23 -3.83
C ASP A 133 -17.20 -12.33 -3.22
N HIS A 134 -18.06 -11.97 -2.27
CA HIS A 134 -19.03 -12.84 -1.64
C HIS A 134 -20.16 -13.30 -2.57
N TYR A 135 -20.93 -14.29 -2.10
CA TYR A 135 -22.20 -14.66 -2.71
C TYR A 135 -23.26 -13.59 -2.45
N ASN A 136 -24.17 -13.35 -3.39
CA ASN A 136 -25.07 -12.18 -3.42
C ASN A 136 -24.33 -10.84 -3.66
N ALA A 137 -23.28 -10.85 -4.49
CA ALA A 137 -22.55 -9.69 -5.00
C ALA A 137 -22.87 -9.33 -6.46
N ASP A 138 -23.79 -10.03 -7.12
CA ASP A 138 -24.17 -9.83 -8.53
C ASP A 138 -24.52 -8.36 -8.84
N ARG A 139 -23.67 -7.73 -9.65
CA ARG A 139 -23.76 -6.29 -9.95
C ARG A 139 -24.66 -5.99 -11.14
N ASN A 140 -24.91 -6.96 -12.03
CA ASN A 140 -25.73 -6.78 -13.23
C ASN A 140 -27.09 -7.50 -13.17
N LYS A 141 -27.37 -8.20 -12.07
CA LYS A 141 -28.63 -8.90 -11.79
C LYS A 141 -28.88 -10.06 -12.75
N ASN A 142 -27.83 -10.71 -13.24
CA ASN A 142 -27.91 -11.88 -14.11
C ASN A 142 -28.00 -13.22 -13.36
N ARG A 143 -27.92 -13.19 -12.02
CA ARG A 143 -27.91 -14.34 -11.07
C ARG A 143 -26.56 -15.04 -10.93
N ILE A 144 -25.47 -14.47 -11.44
CA ILE A 144 -24.15 -15.08 -11.43
C ILE A 144 -23.21 -14.16 -10.69
N ASP A 145 -22.77 -14.61 -9.52
CA ASP A 145 -21.71 -13.94 -8.76
C ASP A 145 -20.32 -14.25 -9.32
N ALA A 146 -19.33 -13.44 -8.99
CA ALA A 146 -17.93 -13.68 -9.40
C ALA A 146 -17.41 -15.04 -8.94
N SER A 147 -17.75 -15.46 -7.73
CA SER A 147 -17.40 -16.79 -7.22
C SER A 147 -17.94 -17.90 -8.11
N GLU A 148 -19.14 -17.76 -8.66
CA GLU A 148 -19.79 -18.72 -9.56
C GLU A 148 -19.20 -18.68 -10.98
N ALA A 149 -18.95 -17.48 -11.50
CA ALA A 149 -18.28 -17.27 -12.78
C ALA A 149 -16.88 -17.92 -12.79
N PHE A 150 -16.12 -17.76 -11.71
CA PHE A 150 -14.80 -18.36 -11.56
C PHE A 150 -14.84 -19.85 -11.25
N ASN A 151 -15.74 -20.30 -10.37
CA ASN A 151 -15.88 -21.73 -10.08
C ASN A 151 -16.32 -22.54 -11.31
N GLY A 152 -17.03 -21.91 -12.26
CA GLY A 152 -17.52 -22.54 -13.48
C GLY A 152 -18.96 -23.06 -13.37
N TYR A 153 -19.68 -22.74 -12.29
CA TYR A 153 -21.06 -23.17 -12.10
C TYR A 153 -21.83 -22.23 -11.17
N ARG A 154 -23.16 -22.22 -11.31
CA ARG A 154 -24.07 -21.45 -10.45
C ARG A 154 -24.64 -22.34 -9.33
N ARG A 155 -24.57 -21.85 -8.10
CA ARG A 155 -25.11 -22.50 -6.89
C ARG A 155 -26.60 -22.80 -7.07
N GLY A 156 -27.02 -24.03 -6.80
CA GLY A 156 -28.43 -24.44 -7.00
C GLY A 156 -28.86 -24.63 -8.45
N ALA A 157 -27.92 -24.52 -9.40
CA ALA A 157 -28.16 -24.64 -10.83
C ALA A 157 -27.02 -25.37 -11.57
N PHE A 158 -26.34 -26.31 -10.89
CA PHE A 158 -25.20 -27.04 -11.46
C PHE A 158 -25.55 -27.77 -12.77
N GLU A 159 -26.70 -28.42 -12.88
CA GLU A 159 -27.08 -29.11 -14.13
C GLU A 159 -27.36 -28.15 -15.30
N ASN A 160 -27.76 -26.91 -15.00
CA ASN A 160 -28.10 -25.92 -16.01
C ASN A 160 -27.95 -24.52 -15.44
N MET A 161 -26.80 -23.88 -15.71
CA MET A 161 -26.49 -22.53 -15.25
C MET A 161 -27.57 -21.51 -15.65
N THR A 162 -28.27 -21.73 -16.77
CA THR A 162 -29.35 -20.87 -17.28
C THR A 162 -30.73 -21.07 -16.65
N LYS A 163 -30.85 -21.94 -15.63
CA LYS A 163 -32.12 -22.16 -14.91
C LYS A 163 -32.76 -20.81 -14.51
N ASP A 164 -34.07 -20.67 -14.70
CA ASP A 164 -34.83 -19.44 -14.40
C ASP A 164 -34.42 -18.15 -15.13
N MET A 165 -33.56 -18.24 -16.15
CA MET A 165 -33.35 -17.17 -17.14
C MET A 165 -34.46 -17.15 -18.20
N SER A 166 -34.77 -15.96 -18.70
CA SER A 166 -35.63 -15.72 -19.86
C SER A 166 -35.06 -16.32 -21.14
N THR A 167 -35.86 -16.36 -22.20
CA THR A 167 -35.42 -16.89 -23.50
C THR A 167 -34.36 -15.99 -24.11
N GLU A 168 -34.47 -14.67 -23.93
CA GLU A 168 -33.50 -13.70 -24.42
C GLU A 168 -32.17 -13.80 -23.68
N GLU A 169 -32.17 -13.92 -22.35
CA GLU A 169 -30.96 -14.13 -21.55
C GLU A 169 -30.22 -15.40 -21.99
N LYS A 170 -30.93 -16.52 -22.13
CA LYS A 170 -30.38 -17.82 -22.57
C LYS A 170 -29.70 -17.77 -23.93
N ASN A 171 -30.26 -16.99 -24.86
CA ASN A 171 -29.78 -16.92 -26.23
C ASN A 171 -28.76 -15.77 -26.44
N SER A 172 -28.51 -14.96 -25.42
CA SER A 172 -27.55 -13.86 -25.49
C SER A 172 -26.14 -14.34 -25.81
N GLU A 173 -25.33 -13.47 -26.43
CA GLU A 173 -23.93 -13.79 -26.73
C GLU A 173 -23.12 -14.15 -25.48
N ALA A 174 -23.45 -13.54 -24.35
CA ALA A 174 -22.81 -13.80 -23.05
C ALA A 174 -23.00 -15.25 -22.57
N MET A 175 -24.16 -15.86 -22.82
CA MET A 175 -24.45 -17.24 -22.38
C MET A 175 -24.09 -18.32 -23.40
N GLN A 176 -23.75 -17.95 -24.64
CA GLN A 176 -23.36 -18.93 -25.67
C GLN A 176 -22.02 -19.60 -25.32
N GLY A 177 -22.01 -20.93 -25.23
CA GLY A 177 -20.82 -21.71 -24.91
C GLY A 177 -20.47 -21.76 -23.42
N VAL A 178 -21.39 -21.35 -22.55
CA VAL A 178 -21.31 -21.54 -21.10
C VAL A 178 -21.86 -22.90 -20.75
N GLU A 179 -21.07 -23.70 -20.04
CA GLU A 179 -21.46 -25.00 -19.50
C GLU A 179 -21.00 -25.09 -18.05
N SER A 180 -21.78 -25.75 -17.20
CA SER A 180 -21.41 -25.92 -15.80
C SER A 180 -20.30 -26.96 -15.64
N SER A 181 -19.30 -26.63 -14.82
CA SER A 181 -18.22 -27.51 -14.40
C SER A 181 -17.70 -27.08 -13.03
N ASP A 182 -16.96 -27.93 -12.32
CA ASP A 182 -16.25 -27.54 -11.09
C ASP A 182 -14.84 -27.03 -11.45
N TRP A 183 -14.78 -26.18 -12.48
CA TRP A 183 -13.58 -25.87 -13.27
C TRP A 183 -12.41 -25.39 -12.41
N LEU A 184 -12.64 -24.47 -11.47
CA LEU A 184 -11.56 -23.93 -10.64
C LEU A 184 -10.95 -25.00 -9.74
N SER A 185 -11.79 -25.90 -9.21
CA SER A 185 -11.36 -27.01 -8.37
C SER A 185 -10.58 -28.05 -9.18
N GLU A 186 -11.08 -28.39 -10.37
CA GLU A 186 -10.43 -29.34 -11.29
C GLU A 186 -9.10 -28.80 -11.83
N THR A 187 -9.01 -27.50 -12.08
CA THR A 187 -7.84 -26.86 -12.70
C THR A 187 -6.80 -26.45 -11.69
N PHE A 188 -7.21 -25.82 -10.59
CA PHE A 188 -6.33 -25.17 -9.62
C PHE A 188 -6.42 -25.76 -8.21
N GLY A 189 -7.26 -26.77 -7.96
CA GLY A 189 -7.36 -27.36 -6.62
C GLY A 189 -7.92 -26.42 -5.56
N VAL A 190 -8.68 -25.40 -5.98
CA VAL A 190 -9.35 -24.45 -5.10
C VAL A 190 -10.79 -24.19 -5.54
N ARG A 191 -11.62 -23.69 -4.63
CA ARG A 191 -12.98 -23.23 -4.92
C ARG A 191 -13.29 -21.99 -4.10
N PHE A 192 -13.85 -20.95 -4.71
CA PHE A 192 -14.45 -19.86 -3.94
C PHE A 192 -15.71 -20.38 -3.24
N ARG A 193 -15.78 -20.21 -1.92
CA ARG A 193 -16.96 -20.55 -1.12
C ARG A 193 -17.98 -19.43 -1.24
N TYR A 194 -19.22 -19.73 -0.86
CA TYR A 194 -20.36 -18.81 -0.95
C TYR A 194 -20.71 -18.14 0.38
N ASN A 195 -19.78 -18.19 1.34
CA ASN A 195 -19.91 -17.49 2.61
C ASN A 195 -19.70 -15.98 2.42
N GLY A 196 -20.13 -15.19 3.41
CA GLY A 196 -20.10 -13.74 3.39
C GLY A 196 -19.73 -13.24 4.78
N LEU A 197 -18.42 -13.12 5.00
CA LEU A 197 -17.82 -12.72 6.25
C LEU A 197 -17.78 -11.19 6.35
N ASP A 198 -17.97 -10.67 7.55
CA ASP A 198 -17.94 -9.22 7.83
C ASP A 198 -17.58 -8.96 9.29
N ASN A 199 -17.33 -7.70 9.65
CA ASN A 199 -17.12 -7.24 11.04
C ASN A 199 -15.99 -8.01 11.78
N ILE A 200 -14.90 -8.34 11.08
CA ILE A 200 -13.72 -8.99 11.68
C ILE A 200 -12.84 -7.90 12.30
N ASN A 201 -13.26 -7.43 13.47
CA ASN A 201 -12.71 -6.23 14.13
C ASN A 201 -11.27 -6.35 14.66
N ASP A 202 -10.73 -7.57 14.74
CA ASP A 202 -9.38 -7.82 15.26
C ASP A 202 -8.50 -8.47 14.19
N SER A 203 -8.08 -7.66 13.22
CA SER A 203 -7.20 -8.06 12.13
C SER A 203 -5.83 -8.53 12.63
N SER A 204 -5.45 -8.32 13.89
CA SER A 204 -4.20 -8.87 14.44
C SER A 204 -4.25 -10.38 14.70
N LYS A 205 -5.44 -11.00 14.56
CA LYS A 205 -5.68 -12.44 14.74
C LYS A 205 -5.78 -13.23 13.44
N TRP A 206 -5.51 -12.61 12.29
CA TRP A 206 -5.40 -13.35 11.04
C TRP A 206 -4.34 -14.45 11.19
N ILE A 207 -4.67 -15.65 10.72
CA ILE A 207 -3.74 -16.78 10.75
C ILE A 207 -2.94 -16.72 9.45
N LEU A 208 -1.65 -16.44 9.57
CA LEU A 208 -0.74 -16.25 8.45
C LEU A 208 0.14 -17.50 8.29
N HIS A 209 -0.02 -18.19 7.17
CA HIS A 209 0.73 -19.38 6.78
C HIS A 209 1.60 -19.06 5.57
N ASP A 210 2.67 -18.28 5.80
CA ASP A 210 3.54 -17.81 4.73
C ASP A 210 4.13 -18.95 3.89
N ALA A 211 4.31 -18.65 2.60
CA ALA A 211 5.08 -19.43 1.66
C ALA A 211 5.73 -18.50 0.66
N PHE A 212 6.96 -18.83 0.28
CA PHE A 212 7.70 -18.11 -0.77
C PHE A 212 7.91 -16.61 -0.48
N GLY A 213 7.77 -16.17 0.79
CA GLY A 213 7.92 -14.77 1.18
C GLY A 213 6.75 -13.88 0.76
N ILE A 214 5.62 -14.44 0.30
CA ILE A 214 4.47 -13.66 -0.18
C ILE A 214 3.90 -12.77 0.94
N LEU A 215 3.93 -13.24 2.19
CA LEU A 215 3.43 -12.49 3.34
C LEU A 215 4.53 -11.63 4.00
N GLU A 216 5.67 -11.42 3.35
CA GLU A 216 6.72 -10.55 3.90
C GLU A 216 6.18 -9.14 4.13
N GLY A 217 6.25 -8.70 5.40
CA GLY A 217 5.74 -7.41 5.83
C GLY A 217 4.21 -7.29 5.90
N VAL A 218 3.45 -8.38 5.71
CA VAL A 218 1.98 -8.42 5.88
C VAL A 218 1.67 -8.90 7.30
N GLN A 219 1.02 -8.06 8.09
CA GLN A 219 0.57 -8.39 9.45
C GLN A 219 -0.94 -8.57 9.52
N SER A 220 -1.68 -7.81 8.71
CA SER A 220 -3.12 -7.95 8.63
C SER A 220 -3.67 -7.44 7.31
N VAL A 221 -4.87 -7.88 6.95
CA VAL A 221 -5.58 -7.48 5.74
C VAL A 221 -6.98 -6.96 6.07
N GLY A 222 -7.50 -6.10 5.21
CA GLY A 222 -8.91 -5.71 5.19
C GLY A 222 -9.80 -6.89 4.77
N LEU A 223 -11.04 -6.90 5.24
CA LEU A 223 -12.10 -7.77 4.72
C LEU A 223 -13.42 -7.05 4.95
N HIS A 224 -14.14 -6.77 3.87
CA HIS A 224 -15.40 -6.05 3.89
C HIS A 224 -16.40 -6.82 3.05
N ALA A 225 -17.23 -7.62 3.72
CA ALA A 225 -18.17 -8.53 3.10
C ALA A 225 -17.57 -9.73 2.34
N GLY A 226 -16.27 -10.04 2.39
CA GLY A 226 -15.65 -11.10 1.58
C GLY A 226 -16.05 -12.57 1.83
N SER A 227 -15.63 -13.45 0.91
CA SER A 227 -15.73 -14.92 1.01
C SER A 227 -14.38 -15.58 1.32
N THR A 228 -14.40 -16.89 1.54
CA THR A 228 -13.18 -17.71 1.63
C THR A 228 -13.01 -18.66 0.45
N VAL A 229 -11.82 -19.23 0.35
CA VAL A 229 -11.33 -20.14 -0.67
C VAL A 229 -11.08 -21.50 -0.01
N ALA A 230 -11.79 -22.51 -0.48
CA ALA A 230 -11.57 -23.89 -0.08
C ALA A 230 -10.36 -24.46 -0.82
N ILE A 231 -9.50 -25.18 -0.12
CA ILE A 231 -8.45 -26.02 -0.70
C ILE A 231 -9.07 -27.38 -1.01
N THR A 232 -9.22 -27.72 -2.29
CA THR A 232 -9.82 -28.99 -2.74
C THR A 232 -8.77 -30.03 -3.13
N ASP A 233 -7.59 -29.59 -3.59
CA ASP A 233 -6.39 -30.41 -3.80
C ASP A 233 -5.15 -29.76 -3.16
N PRO A 234 -4.73 -30.21 -1.97
CA PRO A 234 -3.60 -29.64 -1.24
C PRO A 234 -2.22 -29.94 -1.86
N THR A 235 -2.13 -30.82 -2.86
CA THR A 235 -0.85 -31.07 -3.55
C THR A 235 -0.50 -29.92 -4.50
N ARG A 236 -1.53 -29.19 -4.96
CA ARG A 236 -1.40 -28.07 -5.91
C ARG A 236 -1.72 -26.73 -5.29
N ALA A 237 -2.56 -26.69 -4.25
CA ALA A 237 -3.02 -25.45 -3.64
C ALA A 237 -2.65 -25.31 -2.16
N LYS A 238 -2.44 -24.06 -1.73
CA LYS A 238 -2.11 -23.70 -0.36
C LYS A 238 -2.82 -22.40 0.03
N GLY A 239 -3.45 -22.40 1.20
CA GLY A 239 -3.94 -21.17 1.82
C GLY A 239 -2.83 -20.43 2.55
N LEU A 240 -2.83 -19.11 2.42
CA LEU A 240 -1.84 -18.20 3.00
C LEU A 240 -2.40 -17.40 4.18
N ILE A 241 -3.63 -16.91 4.05
CA ILE A 241 -4.28 -16.07 5.08
C ILE A 241 -5.61 -16.72 5.42
N TYR A 242 -5.91 -16.90 6.70
CA TYR A 242 -7.18 -17.48 7.18
C TYR A 242 -7.82 -16.59 8.24
N PRO A 243 -9.16 -16.47 8.25
CA PRO A 243 -9.86 -15.65 9.22
C PRO A 243 -9.59 -16.14 10.65
N PRO A 244 -9.74 -15.28 11.68
CA PRO A 244 -9.60 -15.67 13.08
C PRO A 244 -10.54 -16.82 13.47
N THR A 245 -10.17 -17.65 14.45
CA THR A 245 -11.08 -18.67 15.02
C THR A 245 -12.13 -18.04 15.93
N GLY A 246 -13.29 -18.69 16.06
CA GLY A 246 -14.36 -18.29 16.98
C GLY A 246 -15.36 -17.29 16.38
N LEU A 247 -15.40 -17.18 15.05
CA LEU A 247 -16.41 -16.38 14.36
C LEU A 247 -17.80 -17.00 14.54
N THR A 248 -18.82 -16.14 14.56
CA THR A 248 -20.22 -16.58 14.66
C THR A 248 -21.07 -15.88 13.64
N SER A 249 -22.08 -16.56 13.09
CA SER A 249 -23.03 -15.94 12.15
C SER A 249 -23.73 -14.72 12.75
N SER A 250 -23.97 -14.67 14.06
CA SER A 250 -24.63 -13.50 14.68
C SER A 250 -23.77 -12.24 14.70
N ALA A 251 -22.44 -12.38 14.69
CA ALA A 251 -21.51 -11.25 14.83
C ALA A 251 -20.74 -10.95 13.54
N ASN A 252 -20.48 -11.97 12.73
CA ASN A 252 -19.51 -11.90 11.62
C ASN A 252 -20.11 -12.24 10.25
N LYS A 253 -21.43 -12.42 10.17
CA LYS A 253 -22.12 -12.53 8.89
C LYS A 253 -22.30 -11.13 8.30
N TRP A 254 -22.00 -10.96 7.02
CA TRP A 254 -22.41 -9.79 6.26
C TRP A 254 -23.95 -9.69 6.27
N GLY A 255 -24.48 -8.54 6.69
CA GLY A 255 -25.92 -8.39 6.97
C GLY A 255 -26.85 -8.90 5.84
N PRO A 256 -26.57 -8.55 4.58
CA PRO A 256 -27.32 -9.04 3.41
C PRO A 256 -26.98 -10.45 2.91
N ALA A 257 -26.02 -11.18 3.50
CA ALA A 257 -25.72 -12.54 3.07
C ALA A 257 -26.97 -13.43 3.16
N VAL A 258 -27.19 -14.25 2.14
CA VAL A 258 -28.46 -15.00 1.97
C VAL A 258 -28.49 -16.34 2.68
N ASP A 259 -27.34 -16.79 3.24
CA ASP A 259 -27.21 -18.00 4.05
C ASP A 259 -26.58 -17.71 5.43
N GLN A 260 -25.98 -18.69 6.11
CA GLN A 260 -25.39 -18.50 7.44
C GLN A 260 -24.17 -17.56 7.48
N GLY A 261 -23.55 -17.19 6.34
CA GLY A 261 -22.44 -16.23 6.24
C GLY A 261 -21.10 -16.70 6.81
N VAL A 262 -21.09 -17.43 7.93
CA VAL A 262 -19.93 -18.08 8.56
C VAL A 262 -20.21 -19.58 8.58
N TYR A 263 -19.32 -20.41 8.05
CA TYR A 263 -19.60 -21.83 7.78
C TYR A 263 -19.03 -22.78 8.83
N ASN A 264 -17.82 -22.50 9.33
CA ASN A 264 -17.07 -23.38 10.22
C ASN A 264 -16.52 -22.65 11.46
N GLY A 265 -16.91 -21.39 11.67
CA GLY A 265 -16.56 -20.61 12.85
C GLY A 265 -15.18 -19.97 12.76
N GLY A 266 -14.67 -19.73 11.56
CA GLY A 266 -13.36 -19.12 11.33
C GLY A 266 -12.18 -20.11 11.39
N GLY A 267 -10.97 -19.59 11.35
CA GLY A 267 -9.74 -20.38 11.32
C GLY A 267 -9.50 -21.11 10.00
N VAL A 268 -8.63 -22.12 10.04
CA VAL A 268 -8.30 -22.95 8.86
C VAL A 268 -9.52 -23.70 8.31
N GLU A 269 -10.44 -24.12 9.18
CA GLU A 269 -11.66 -24.84 8.81
C GLU A 269 -12.67 -23.96 8.04
N GLU A 270 -12.64 -22.64 8.22
CA GLU A 270 -13.45 -21.71 7.41
C GLU A 270 -12.93 -21.56 5.98
N GLY A 271 -11.75 -22.08 5.66
CA GLY A 271 -11.10 -21.86 4.37
C GLY A 271 -10.24 -20.60 4.37
N ALA A 272 -9.35 -20.52 3.38
CA ALA A 272 -8.39 -19.43 3.28
C ALA A 272 -9.08 -18.17 2.75
N TYR A 273 -8.75 -17.00 3.26
CA TYR A 273 -9.10 -15.74 2.60
C TYR A 273 -8.24 -15.48 1.36
N VAL A 274 -6.96 -15.85 1.44
CA VAL A 274 -6.00 -15.77 0.34
C VAL A 274 -5.37 -17.15 0.13
N ALA A 275 -5.35 -17.61 -1.12
CA ALA A 275 -4.73 -18.88 -1.50
C ALA A 275 -3.87 -18.75 -2.76
N ILE A 276 -2.99 -19.71 -2.95
CA ILE A 276 -2.17 -19.88 -4.15
C ILE A 276 -2.30 -21.30 -4.68
N SER A 277 -2.05 -21.47 -5.97
CA SER A 277 -2.07 -22.76 -6.65
C SER A 277 -0.97 -22.89 -7.69
N LYS A 278 -0.58 -24.14 -7.95
CA LYS A 278 0.36 -24.54 -8.99
C LYS A 278 -0.32 -25.40 -10.05
N LYS A 279 -0.13 -25.03 -11.33
CA LYS A 279 -0.61 -25.79 -12.48
C LYS A 279 0.51 -25.89 -13.52
N GLU A 280 1.15 -27.05 -13.53
CA GLU A 280 2.28 -27.33 -14.42
C GLU A 280 3.34 -26.23 -14.31
N LYS A 281 3.69 -25.55 -15.40
CA LYS A 281 4.74 -24.51 -15.36
C LYS A 281 4.28 -23.21 -14.73
N GLY A 282 2.98 -22.92 -14.74
CA GLY A 282 2.40 -21.68 -14.25
C GLY A 282 1.84 -21.80 -12.84
N LYS A 283 1.13 -20.77 -12.40
CA LYS A 283 0.58 -20.66 -11.05
C LYS A 283 -0.60 -19.69 -11.00
N ALA A 284 -1.33 -19.73 -9.90
CA ALA A 284 -2.48 -18.87 -9.65
C ALA A 284 -2.49 -18.34 -8.22
N ALA A 285 -3.13 -17.18 -8.03
CA ALA A 285 -3.50 -16.65 -6.71
C ALA A 285 -4.99 -16.33 -6.66
N PHE A 286 -5.54 -16.29 -5.45
CA PHE A 286 -6.96 -16.14 -5.18
C PHE A 286 -7.16 -15.28 -3.94
N ILE A 287 -8.04 -14.29 -4.02
CA ILE A 287 -8.55 -13.54 -2.87
C ILE A 287 -10.08 -13.49 -2.95
N GLY A 288 -10.75 -13.73 -1.81
CA GLY A 288 -12.21 -13.84 -1.74
C GLY A 288 -12.96 -12.51 -1.61
N ASP A 289 -12.29 -11.37 -1.82
CA ASP A 289 -12.86 -10.04 -1.63
C ASP A 289 -12.16 -9.03 -2.54
N SER A 290 -12.94 -8.18 -3.21
CA SER A 290 -12.47 -7.11 -4.08
C SER A 290 -12.10 -5.87 -3.28
N SER A 291 -12.72 -5.65 -2.12
CA SER A 291 -12.59 -4.42 -1.32
C SER A 291 -11.14 -4.04 -1.02
N PRO A 292 -10.20 -4.95 -0.67
CA PRO A 292 -8.79 -4.61 -0.46
C PRO A 292 -8.07 -4.05 -1.69
N VAL A 293 -8.62 -4.25 -2.89
CA VAL A 293 -8.04 -3.81 -4.16
C VAL A 293 -8.59 -2.45 -4.58
N GLU A 294 -9.80 -2.14 -4.14
CA GLU A 294 -10.54 -0.96 -4.54
C GLU A 294 -9.92 0.36 -4.03
N ASP A 295 -10.09 1.41 -4.83
CA ASP A 295 -9.83 2.79 -4.48
C ASP A 295 -11.08 3.67 -4.72
N SER A 296 -11.02 4.94 -4.33
CA SER A 296 -12.13 5.89 -4.43
C SER A 296 -12.25 6.60 -5.78
N THR A 297 -11.85 5.96 -6.90
CA THR A 297 -11.79 6.58 -8.24
C THR A 297 -12.70 5.95 -9.31
N PRO A 298 -13.98 5.60 -9.04
CA PRO A 298 -14.84 5.08 -10.08
C PRO A 298 -14.95 6.07 -11.25
N LYS A 299 -14.70 5.54 -12.45
CA LYS A 299 -14.71 6.19 -13.75
C LYS A 299 -16.11 6.19 -14.38
N TYR A 300 -16.82 5.06 -14.37
CA TYR A 300 -18.10 4.92 -15.09
C TYR A 300 -19.33 5.04 -14.18
N LEU A 301 -20.48 5.38 -14.78
CA LEU A 301 -21.78 5.35 -14.10
C LEU A 301 -22.38 3.93 -14.14
N ARG A 302 -23.38 3.68 -13.29
CA ARG A 302 -24.10 2.39 -13.30
C ARG A 302 -24.83 2.21 -14.62
N ASP A 303 -24.59 1.10 -15.28
CA ASP A 303 -25.29 0.64 -16.50
C ASP A 303 -26.82 0.59 -16.35
N GLU A 304 -27.32 0.21 -15.18
CA GLU A 304 -28.77 0.12 -14.95
C GLU A 304 -29.49 1.48 -14.93
N ASN A 305 -28.86 2.52 -14.37
CA ASN A 305 -29.60 3.73 -13.99
C ASN A 305 -28.82 5.05 -14.05
N GLY A 306 -27.57 5.02 -14.52
CA GLY A 306 -26.74 6.22 -14.72
C GLY A 306 -26.33 6.90 -13.40
N LYS A 307 -26.50 6.26 -12.25
CA LYS A 307 -26.05 6.84 -10.97
C LYS A 307 -24.54 6.70 -10.82
N ALA A 308 -23.95 7.58 -10.02
CA ALA A 308 -22.56 7.45 -9.62
C ALA A 308 -22.34 6.16 -8.80
N LYS A 309 -21.17 5.54 -9.00
CA LYS A 309 -20.70 4.43 -8.19
C LYS A 309 -20.05 4.95 -6.90
N LYS A 310 -20.07 4.11 -5.87
CA LYS A 310 -19.37 4.34 -4.61
C LYS A 310 -18.56 3.09 -4.35
N THR A 311 -17.26 3.27 -4.25
CA THR A 311 -16.29 2.19 -4.06
C THR A 311 -15.64 2.36 -2.70
N TYR A 312 -15.02 1.28 -2.23
CA TYR A 312 -14.35 1.23 -0.94
C TYR A 312 -12.85 1.51 -1.14
N ASP A 313 -12.23 2.44 -0.41
CA ASP A 313 -10.78 2.71 -0.60
C ASP A 313 -9.95 1.73 0.26
N GLY A 314 -10.07 0.44 -0.04
CA GLY A 314 -9.44 -0.64 0.74
C GLY A 314 -7.97 -0.84 0.41
N TRP A 315 -7.50 -0.38 -0.76
CA TRP A 315 -6.08 -0.42 -1.12
C TRP A 315 -5.16 0.17 -0.04
N LYS A 316 -5.62 1.25 0.61
CA LYS A 316 -4.87 1.96 1.66
C LYS A 316 -5.04 1.36 3.05
N GLU A 317 -5.83 0.31 3.19
CA GLU A 317 -6.08 -0.34 4.47
C GLU A 317 -5.01 -1.36 4.80
N LYS A 318 -4.72 -1.47 6.10
CA LYS A 318 -3.86 -2.50 6.67
C LYS A 318 -2.56 -2.67 5.85
N ASP A 319 -2.29 -3.90 5.40
CA ASP A 319 -1.17 -4.22 4.51
C ASP A 319 -1.67 -4.69 3.13
N ASP A 320 -2.87 -4.26 2.71
CA ASP A 320 -3.57 -4.79 1.51
C ASP A 320 -2.78 -4.50 0.23
N ALA A 321 -2.38 -3.24 0.01
CA ALA A 321 -1.49 -2.86 -1.09
C ALA A 321 -0.21 -3.72 -1.15
N ARG A 322 0.39 -3.99 0.02
CA ARG A 322 1.63 -4.79 0.10
C ARG A 322 1.37 -6.24 -0.30
N LEU A 323 0.32 -6.86 0.24
CA LEU A 323 -0.06 -8.23 -0.11
C LEU A 323 -0.31 -8.37 -1.62
N LEU A 324 -1.12 -7.46 -2.19
CA LEU A 324 -1.51 -7.52 -3.60
C LEU A 324 -0.30 -7.38 -4.53
N VAL A 325 0.62 -6.47 -4.21
CA VAL A 325 1.88 -6.32 -4.95
C VAL A 325 2.78 -7.55 -4.79
N ASN A 326 2.97 -8.06 -3.56
CA ASN A 326 3.78 -9.25 -3.31
C ASN A 326 3.24 -10.47 -4.08
N LEU A 327 1.91 -10.64 -4.15
CA LEU A 327 1.28 -11.70 -4.92
C LEU A 327 1.61 -11.60 -6.42
N VAL A 328 1.48 -10.42 -7.02
CA VAL A 328 1.81 -10.23 -8.44
C VAL A 328 3.31 -10.36 -8.71
N GLU A 329 4.16 -9.86 -7.81
CA GLU A 329 5.62 -10.07 -7.88
C GLU A 329 5.94 -11.56 -7.87
N TRP A 330 5.37 -12.34 -6.94
CA TRP A 330 5.53 -13.80 -6.93
C TRP A 330 4.98 -14.45 -8.20
N LEU A 331 3.74 -14.13 -8.63
CA LEU A 331 3.11 -14.70 -9.83
C LEU A 331 3.95 -14.48 -11.09
N SER A 332 4.59 -13.33 -11.21
CA SER A 332 5.41 -12.96 -12.37
C SER A 332 6.70 -13.79 -12.50
N GLN A 333 7.19 -14.39 -11.41
CA GLN A 333 8.41 -15.19 -11.43
C GLN A 333 8.14 -16.61 -11.94
N LYS A 334 8.94 -17.06 -12.90
CA LYS A 334 8.88 -18.43 -13.42
C LYS A 334 9.60 -19.40 -12.47
N GLU A 335 9.10 -20.62 -12.41
CA GLU A 335 9.58 -21.67 -11.51
C GLU A 335 9.72 -22.99 -12.28
N ASP A 336 10.51 -23.92 -11.74
CA ASP A 336 10.84 -25.20 -12.37
C ASP A 336 10.12 -26.42 -11.77
N TYR A 337 9.28 -26.20 -10.75
CA TYR A 337 8.42 -27.22 -10.16
C TYR A 337 6.98 -27.14 -10.72
N ASP A 338 6.23 -28.23 -10.59
CA ASP A 338 4.89 -28.44 -11.15
C ASP A 338 3.79 -28.62 -10.08
N THR A 339 4.17 -28.94 -8.85
CA THR A 339 3.30 -29.10 -7.67
C THR A 339 4.02 -28.62 -6.39
N PHE A 340 3.26 -28.19 -5.37
CA PHE A 340 3.84 -27.62 -4.15
C PHE A 340 4.44 -28.67 -3.20
N ASP A 341 3.99 -29.92 -3.27
CA ASP A 341 4.52 -31.04 -2.47
C ASP A 341 6.01 -31.32 -2.73
N LYS A 342 6.55 -30.85 -3.86
CA LYS A 342 7.97 -30.95 -4.21
C LYS A 342 8.86 -29.87 -3.58
N MET A 343 8.27 -28.81 -2.99
CA MET A 343 9.01 -27.63 -2.53
C MET A 343 9.41 -27.65 -1.06
N GLY A 344 9.09 -28.72 -0.32
CA GLY A 344 9.41 -28.82 1.11
C GLY A 344 8.71 -27.77 1.98
N ILE A 345 7.66 -27.12 1.46
CA ILE A 345 6.82 -26.20 2.21
C ILE A 345 5.75 -26.97 3.01
N GLN A 346 5.23 -26.36 4.06
CA GLN A 346 4.06 -26.92 4.75
C GLN A 346 2.80 -26.70 3.91
N LEU A 347 2.25 -27.79 3.38
CA LEU A 347 0.98 -27.78 2.65
C LEU A 347 -0.21 -27.52 3.57
N SER A 348 -1.29 -26.98 3.01
CA SER A 348 -2.58 -26.89 3.69
C SER A 348 -3.25 -28.27 3.77
N SER A 349 -4.17 -28.45 4.72
CA SER A 349 -5.13 -29.55 4.65
C SER A 349 -6.22 -29.24 3.61
N LYS A 350 -6.87 -30.29 3.11
CA LYS A 350 -8.11 -30.14 2.35
C LYS A 350 -9.17 -29.51 3.24
N THR A 351 -9.85 -28.47 2.76
CA THR A 351 -10.92 -27.80 3.51
C THR A 351 -12.10 -28.76 3.70
N VAL A 352 -12.64 -28.81 4.92
CA VAL A 352 -13.84 -29.58 5.22
C VAL A 352 -15.06 -28.80 4.73
N LEU A 353 -15.74 -29.35 3.74
CA LEU A 353 -16.92 -28.73 3.12
C LEU A 353 -18.22 -29.34 3.65
N HIS A 354 -19.25 -28.52 3.72
CA HIS A 354 -20.63 -28.98 3.95
C HIS A 354 -21.20 -29.64 2.70
N ASP A 355 -22.22 -30.49 2.87
CA ASP A 355 -22.86 -31.20 1.74
C ASP A 355 -23.41 -30.25 0.67
N PHE A 356 -23.91 -29.07 1.05
CA PHE A 356 -24.45 -28.07 0.12
C PHE A 356 -23.38 -27.30 -0.67
N GLU A 357 -22.10 -27.49 -0.34
CA GLU A 357 -20.96 -26.90 -1.07
C GLU A 357 -20.41 -27.83 -2.16
N GLU A 358 -20.92 -29.06 -2.23
CA GLU A 358 -20.73 -29.92 -3.39
C GLU A 358 -21.58 -29.38 -4.55
N PRO A 359 -21.01 -29.10 -5.73
CA PRO A 359 -21.71 -28.40 -6.81
C PRO A 359 -23.06 -29.03 -7.17
N SER A 360 -23.08 -30.36 -7.34
CA SER A 360 -24.28 -31.16 -7.70
C SER A 360 -25.36 -31.19 -6.62
N LYS A 361 -25.01 -30.94 -5.36
CA LYS A 361 -25.92 -30.92 -4.20
C LYS A 361 -26.24 -29.50 -3.74
N SER A 362 -25.59 -28.50 -4.31
CA SER A 362 -25.81 -27.12 -3.95
C SER A 362 -27.26 -26.72 -4.22
N THR A 363 -27.79 -25.86 -3.35
CA THR A 363 -29.13 -25.31 -3.48
C THR A 363 -29.05 -23.80 -3.41
N GLU A 364 -29.96 -23.16 -4.14
CA GLU A 364 -30.22 -21.74 -4.08
C GLU A 364 -30.88 -21.41 -2.72
N PRO A 365 -30.22 -20.64 -1.82
CA PRO A 365 -30.75 -20.35 -0.49
C PRO A 365 -31.95 -19.40 -0.51
N GLN A 366 -32.00 -18.50 -1.49
CA GLN A 366 -33.06 -17.53 -1.73
C GLN A 366 -33.24 -17.31 -3.22
N LYS A 367 -34.47 -17.02 -3.64
CA LYS A 367 -34.81 -16.85 -5.05
C LYS A 367 -34.04 -15.69 -5.71
N GLU A 368 -33.40 -16.00 -6.83
CA GLU A 368 -32.63 -15.13 -7.68
C GLU A 368 -33.45 -14.61 -8.89
N PRO A 369 -33.11 -13.44 -9.47
CA PRO A 369 -32.07 -12.52 -8.97
C PRO A 369 -32.54 -11.85 -7.67
N TRP A 370 -31.61 -11.59 -6.74
CA TRP A 370 -31.94 -11.06 -5.41
C TRP A 370 -32.57 -9.67 -5.45
N ALA A 371 -32.37 -8.95 -6.55
CA ALA A 371 -33.10 -7.74 -6.90
C ALA A 371 -33.55 -7.79 -8.36
N ALA A 372 -34.78 -7.35 -8.62
CA ALA A 372 -35.26 -7.23 -9.99
C ALA A 372 -34.45 -6.15 -10.77
N PRO A 373 -34.10 -6.42 -12.04
CA PRO A 373 -33.61 -5.39 -12.96
C PRO A 373 -34.61 -4.23 -13.09
N ALA A 374 -34.10 -3.00 -13.21
CA ALA A 374 -34.92 -1.83 -13.52
C ALA A 374 -35.62 -2.01 -14.88
N ALA A 375 -36.78 -1.38 -15.03
CA ALA A 375 -37.54 -1.47 -16.27
C ALA A 375 -36.71 -0.97 -17.47
N GLY A 376 -36.56 -1.81 -18.49
CA GLY A 376 -35.81 -1.49 -19.70
C GLY A 376 -34.32 -1.86 -19.67
N TYR A 377 -33.75 -2.12 -18.50
CA TYR A 377 -32.36 -2.58 -18.38
C TYR A 377 -32.24 -4.07 -18.70
N LYS A 378 -31.28 -4.42 -19.55
CA LYS A 378 -30.92 -5.80 -19.90
C LYS A 378 -29.41 -5.95 -19.82
N TRP A 379 -28.92 -6.69 -18.84
CA TRP A 379 -27.49 -6.91 -18.61
C TRP A 379 -26.71 -7.45 -19.82
N TYR A 380 -27.40 -8.13 -20.73
CA TYR A 380 -26.85 -8.75 -21.95
C TYR A 380 -27.02 -7.89 -23.22
N ASP A 381 -27.54 -6.66 -23.12
CA ASP A 381 -27.79 -5.78 -24.25
C ASP A 381 -27.35 -4.34 -23.91
N GLU A 382 -26.12 -4.01 -24.31
CA GLU A 382 -25.48 -2.70 -24.12
C GLU A 382 -26.33 -1.52 -24.63
N SER A 383 -27.22 -1.73 -25.62
CA SER A 383 -28.10 -0.66 -26.10
C SER A 383 -29.11 -0.18 -25.04
N THR A 384 -29.29 -0.96 -23.97
CA THR A 384 -30.13 -0.61 -22.83
C THR A 384 -29.38 0.11 -21.71
N PHE A 385 -28.05 0.23 -21.82
CA PHE A 385 -27.23 0.78 -20.76
C PHE A 385 -27.37 2.30 -20.66
N ALA A 386 -27.54 2.76 -19.42
CA ALA A 386 -27.75 4.17 -19.11
C ALA A 386 -26.56 5.04 -19.56
N PRO A 387 -26.81 6.29 -19.98
CA PRO A 387 -25.74 7.17 -20.45
C PRO A 387 -24.59 7.33 -19.45
N GLY A 388 -23.36 7.28 -19.95
CA GLY A 388 -22.12 7.41 -19.16
C GLY A 388 -21.68 6.16 -18.40
N SER A 389 -22.38 5.04 -18.57
CA SER A 389 -21.86 3.73 -18.23
C SER A 389 -20.96 3.18 -19.34
N TYR A 390 -20.06 2.27 -18.98
CA TYR A 390 -19.26 1.53 -19.95
C TYR A 390 -20.16 0.63 -20.80
N GLY A 391 -19.98 0.65 -22.12
CA GLY A 391 -20.86 -0.03 -23.08
C GLY A 391 -22.04 0.80 -23.57
N SER A 392 -22.37 1.94 -22.94
CA SER A 392 -23.46 2.80 -23.42
C SER A 392 -23.10 3.46 -24.76
N THR A 393 -24.10 3.76 -25.59
CA THR A 393 -23.90 4.55 -26.82
C THR A 393 -24.01 6.06 -26.57
N SER A 394 -24.29 6.48 -25.33
CA SER A 394 -24.55 7.86 -24.96
C SER A 394 -23.66 8.28 -23.80
N ASN A 395 -22.96 9.40 -23.93
CA ASN A 395 -22.22 10.00 -22.81
C ASN A 395 -23.20 10.44 -21.71
N ALA A 396 -22.73 10.47 -20.47
CA ALA A 396 -23.48 11.07 -19.37
C ALA A 396 -23.87 12.51 -19.75
N GLU A 397 -25.07 12.94 -19.35
CA GLU A 397 -25.35 14.37 -19.30
C GLU A 397 -24.32 15.02 -18.36
N ILE A 398 -23.66 16.09 -18.82
CA ILE A 398 -22.68 16.80 -18.00
C ILE A 398 -23.41 17.28 -16.74
N PRO A 399 -22.98 16.86 -15.53
CA PRO A 399 -23.67 17.24 -14.30
C PRO A 399 -23.71 18.76 -14.18
N SER A 400 -24.89 19.32 -13.90
CA SER A 400 -25.06 20.76 -13.66
C SER A 400 -24.33 21.25 -12.39
N THR A 401 -23.73 20.34 -11.62
CA THR A 401 -23.17 20.59 -10.28
C THR A 401 -21.68 20.31 -10.13
N GLY A 402 -21.01 19.71 -11.12
CA GLY A 402 -19.58 19.39 -11.10
C GLY A 402 -19.12 18.52 -9.90
N LYS A 403 -17.86 18.06 -9.91
CA LYS A 403 -17.18 17.44 -8.75
C LYS A 403 -16.55 18.53 -7.89
N VAL A 404 -16.92 18.60 -6.61
CA VAL A 404 -16.44 19.64 -5.68
C VAL A 404 -15.29 19.11 -4.81
N SER A 405 -14.24 19.90 -4.63
CA SER A 405 -13.18 19.69 -3.64
C SER A 405 -12.90 20.96 -2.83
N LEU A 406 -12.22 20.83 -1.69
CA LEU A 406 -11.98 21.91 -0.75
C LEU A 406 -10.51 21.94 -0.33
N VAL A 407 -9.86 23.09 -0.50
CA VAL A 407 -8.51 23.36 0.01
C VAL A 407 -8.61 24.43 1.10
N VAL A 408 -7.97 24.24 2.24
CA VAL A 408 -7.97 25.19 3.36
C VAL A 408 -6.53 25.55 3.71
N ASP A 409 -6.30 26.74 4.27
CA ASP A 409 -5.01 27.10 4.83
C ASP A 409 -4.47 26.00 5.75
N ALA A 410 -3.18 25.70 5.64
CA ALA A 410 -2.54 24.63 6.40
C ALA A 410 -2.53 24.88 7.92
N LYS A 411 -2.72 26.14 8.36
CA LYS A 411 -2.69 26.58 9.76
C LYS A 411 -3.70 27.72 10.00
N PRO A 412 -5.01 27.43 9.99
CA PRO A 412 -6.01 28.46 10.22
C PRO A 412 -6.01 28.86 11.71
N GLU A 413 -6.11 30.15 12.00
CA GLU A 413 -6.04 30.72 13.35
C GLU A 413 -7.33 31.44 13.75
N ALA A 414 -7.66 31.38 15.05
CA ALA A 414 -8.75 32.11 15.63
C ALA A 414 -8.50 33.62 15.51
N LYS A 415 -9.57 34.39 15.34
CA LYS A 415 -9.58 35.86 15.24
C LYS A 415 -8.81 36.43 14.04
N LYS A 416 -8.26 35.59 13.15
CA LYS A 416 -7.70 35.99 11.85
C LYS A 416 -8.65 35.69 10.70
N GLU A 417 -8.39 36.35 9.57
CA GLU A 417 -8.93 35.95 8.27
C GLU A 417 -8.18 34.70 7.78
N ASN A 418 -8.91 33.61 7.62
CA ASN A 418 -8.42 32.34 7.06
C ASN A 418 -9.08 32.10 5.71
N LYS A 419 -8.42 31.33 4.84
CA LYS A 419 -8.85 31.07 3.47
C LYS A 419 -9.25 29.62 3.26
N ALA A 420 -10.38 29.43 2.59
CA ALA A 420 -10.82 28.18 1.99
C ALA A 420 -11.07 28.40 0.49
N ILE A 421 -10.70 27.42 -0.34
CA ILE A 421 -10.89 27.43 -1.80
C ILE A 421 -11.79 26.25 -2.15
N VAL A 422 -13.01 26.57 -2.60
CA VAL A 422 -13.96 25.59 -3.14
C VAL A 422 -13.65 25.43 -4.62
N LYS A 423 -13.20 24.24 -5.02
CA LYS A 423 -12.92 23.92 -6.43
C LYS A 423 -14.05 23.07 -6.98
N VAL A 424 -14.48 23.34 -8.19
CA VAL A 424 -15.52 22.58 -8.90
C VAL A 424 -14.97 22.19 -10.26
N THR A 425 -14.98 20.90 -10.59
CA THR A 425 -14.42 20.35 -11.83
C THR A 425 -15.47 19.55 -12.58
N GLY A 426 -15.28 19.31 -13.87
CA GLY A 426 -16.23 18.53 -14.67
C GLY A 426 -17.57 19.22 -14.93
N LEU A 427 -17.62 20.55 -14.84
CA LEU A 427 -18.73 21.34 -15.37
C LEU A 427 -18.65 21.42 -16.89
N ALA A 428 -19.76 21.75 -17.56
CA ALA A 428 -19.69 22.07 -18.97
C ALA A 428 -18.81 23.32 -19.19
N PRO A 429 -18.00 23.39 -20.27
CA PRO A 429 -17.15 24.55 -20.54
C PRO A 429 -17.93 25.86 -20.47
N ASN A 430 -17.45 26.82 -19.70
CA ASN A 430 -18.09 28.13 -19.46
C ASN A 430 -19.42 28.10 -18.69
N ALA A 431 -19.86 26.94 -18.18
CA ALA A 431 -21.10 26.84 -17.41
C ALA A 431 -21.01 27.56 -16.06
N VAL A 432 -22.16 27.98 -15.57
CA VAL A 432 -22.31 28.55 -14.23
C VAL A 432 -23.01 27.52 -13.36
N ALA A 433 -22.42 27.20 -12.21
CA ALA A 433 -23.01 26.36 -11.19
C ALA A 433 -23.31 27.20 -9.94
N ASP A 434 -24.56 27.18 -9.50
CA ASP A 434 -25.07 28.05 -8.44
C ASP A 434 -25.36 27.29 -7.13
N GLY A 435 -25.56 28.07 -6.07
CA GLY A 435 -26.17 27.61 -4.82
C GLY A 435 -25.18 27.07 -3.80
N TYR A 436 -23.88 27.32 -3.98
CA TYR A 436 -22.86 26.89 -3.03
C TYR A 436 -22.81 27.78 -1.79
N GLN A 437 -22.56 27.18 -0.63
CA GLN A 437 -22.32 27.89 0.64
C GLN A 437 -21.30 27.14 1.48
N LEU A 438 -20.49 27.85 2.24
CA LEU A 438 -19.49 27.28 3.14
C LEU A 438 -19.76 27.70 4.59
N GLY A 439 -19.60 26.78 5.54
CA GLY A 439 -19.76 27.06 6.97
C GLY A 439 -18.87 26.18 7.83
N LEU A 440 -18.62 26.60 9.08
CA LEU A 440 -17.90 25.84 10.09
C LEU A 440 -18.82 25.59 11.28
N TYR A 441 -18.87 24.36 11.78
CA TYR A 441 -19.73 23.99 12.92
C TYR A 441 -19.05 23.09 13.94
N THR A 442 -19.60 23.08 15.16
CA THR A 442 -19.12 22.27 16.28
C THR A 442 -19.52 20.79 16.13
N PRO A 443 -18.57 19.82 16.09
CA PRO A 443 -18.90 18.39 16.12
C PRO A 443 -19.44 17.93 17.48
N THR A 444 -19.00 18.61 18.55
CA THR A 444 -19.39 18.43 19.96
C THR A 444 -19.56 19.79 20.62
N ALA A 445 -20.30 19.88 21.72
CA ALA A 445 -20.44 21.15 22.43
C ALA A 445 -19.06 21.66 22.94
N GLN A 446 -18.73 22.93 22.65
CA GLN A 446 -17.46 23.56 23.03
C GLN A 446 -17.58 25.08 22.98
N ASN A 447 -16.77 25.80 23.77
CA ASN A 447 -16.67 27.27 23.74
C ASN A 447 -18.01 28.01 23.83
N GLY A 448 -18.97 27.47 24.59
CA GLY A 448 -20.32 28.04 24.75
C GLY A 448 -21.30 27.75 23.59
N PHE A 449 -20.87 27.02 22.57
CA PHE A 449 -21.72 26.56 21.46
C PHE A 449 -22.24 25.15 21.71
N THR A 450 -23.52 24.90 21.39
CA THR A 450 -24.09 23.56 21.38
C THR A 450 -23.61 22.78 20.15
N GLN A 451 -23.69 21.45 20.20
CA GLN A 451 -23.35 20.59 19.06
C GLN A 451 -24.13 21.00 17.79
N GLY A 452 -23.43 21.14 16.67
CA GLY A 452 -24.02 21.51 15.37
C GLY A 452 -24.15 23.02 15.13
N SER A 453 -23.82 23.86 16.11
CA SER A 453 -23.85 25.32 15.95
C SER A 453 -22.79 25.79 14.96
N GLN A 454 -23.14 26.76 14.09
CA GLN A 454 -22.15 27.46 13.28
C GLN A 454 -21.28 28.34 14.17
N VAL A 455 -19.99 28.49 13.82
CA VAL A 455 -19.00 29.19 14.66
C VAL A 455 -18.15 30.24 13.93
N ALA A 456 -18.22 30.27 12.60
CA ALA A 456 -17.40 31.17 11.80
C ALA A 456 -18.22 32.30 11.18
N LYS A 457 -17.66 33.51 11.21
CA LYS A 457 -17.99 34.57 10.24
C LYS A 457 -17.37 34.19 8.91
N THR A 458 -17.99 34.58 7.79
CA THR A 458 -17.53 34.19 6.45
C THR A 458 -17.64 35.36 5.46
N LYS A 459 -16.84 35.33 4.39
CA LYS A 459 -16.81 36.33 3.31
C LYS A 459 -16.45 35.64 2.00
N VAL A 460 -17.27 35.78 0.95
CA VAL A 460 -16.98 35.15 -0.36
C VAL A 460 -16.17 36.12 -1.23
N GLY A 461 -14.99 35.69 -1.69
CA GLY A 461 -14.08 36.53 -2.48
C GLY A 461 -13.80 37.87 -1.78
N ASP A 462 -13.95 38.96 -2.52
CA ASP A 462 -13.82 40.35 -2.02
C ASP A 462 -15.14 40.93 -1.48
N GLY A 463 -16.11 40.07 -1.15
CA GLY A 463 -17.43 40.43 -0.62
C GLY A 463 -17.40 41.00 0.81
N GLN A 464 -18.56 41.03 1.48
CA GLN A 464 -18.68 41.53 2.84
C GLN A 464 -18.64 40.38 3.87
N TRP A 465 -18.11 40.67 5.06
CA TRP A 465 -18.15 39.72 6.18
C TRP A 465 -19.59 39.55 6.69
N LEU A 466 -20.06 38.31 6.68
CA LEU A 466 -21.32 37.90 7.31
C LEU A 466 -21.11 37.51 8.78
N PRO A 467 -22.14 37.67 9.63
CA PRO A 467 -22.13 37.17 10.99
C PRO A 467 -21.99 35.63 11.03
N ILE A 468 -21.83 35.08 12.23
CA ILE A 468 -21.67 33.63 12.43
C ILE A 468 -22.78 32.85 11.71
N GLY A 469 -22.40 31.99 10.78
CA GLY A 469 -23.33 31.29 9.91
C GLY A 469 -22.65 30.70 8.67
N TYR A 470 -23.46 30.16 7.75
CA TYR A 470 -22.97 29.86 6.41
C TYR A 470 -22.68 31.15 5.65
N SER A 471 -21.77 31.08 4.70
CA SER A 471 -21.52 32.13 3.71
C SER A 471 -22.78 32.49 2.93
N GLU A 472 -22.75 33.64 2.27
CA GLU A 472 -23.72 33.92 1.20
C GLU A 472 -23.66 32.82 0.15
N LYS A 473 -24.79 32.61 -0.53
CA LYS A 473 -24.83 31.73 -1.69
C LYS A 473 -23.97 32.32 -2.78
N PHE A 474 -23.07 31.52 -3.31
CA PHE A 474 -22.22 31.91 -4.42
C PHE A 474 -22.36 30.94 -5.59
N SER A 475 -21.91 31.42 -6.73
CA SER A 475 -21.82 30.69 -7.96
C SER A 475 -20.38 30.58 -8.41
N VAL A 476 -20.09 29.56 -9.21
CA VAL A 476 -18.79 29.39 -9.86
C VAL A 476 -19.00 29.33 -11.35
N LYS A 477 -18.12 30.00 -12.10
CA LYS A 477 -18.11 29.92 -13.56
C LYS A 477 -16.94 29.08 -14.01
N ALA A 478 -17.23 28.02 -14.73
CA ALA A 478 -16.23 27.14 -15.31
C ALA A 478 -15.41 27.86 -16.39
N ASP A 479 -14.14 27.48 -16.50
CA ASP A 479 -13.28 27.79 -17.64
C ASP A 479 -13.65 26.93 -18.86
N ASN A 480 -12.83 27.00 -19.91
CA ASN A 480 -13.03 26.21 -21.13
C ASN A 480 -12.68 24.71 -20.95
N GLN A 481 -12.14 24.30 -19.80
CA GLN A 481 -11.91 22.91 -19.41
C GLN A 481 -12.96 22.40 -18.42
N GLY A 482 -13.95 23.21 -18.02
CA GLY A 482 -14.97 22.79 -17.06
C GLY A 482 -14.54 22.91 -15.60
N ASN A 483 -13.48 23.67 -15.29
CA ASN A 483 -12.98 23.89 -13.93
C ASN A 483 -13.33 25.28 -13.42
N ALA A 484 -13.64 25.40 -12.14
CA ALA A 484 -13.96 26.64 -11.48
C ALA A 484 -13.42 26.65 -10.04
N GLU A 485 -13.07 27.82 -9.52
CA GLU A 485 -12.66 27.98 -8.12
C GLU A 485 -13.36 29.20 -7.51
N GLN A 486 -13.73 29.10 -6.24
CA GLN A 486 -14.19 30.22 -5.43
C GLN A 486 -13.47 30.25 -4.09
N VAL A 487 -12.90 31.40 -3.77
CA VAL A 487 -12.32 31.66 -2.45
C VAL A 487 -13.44 32.07 -1.49
N VAL A 488 -13.47 31.44 -0.32
CA VAL A 488 -14.28 31.84 0.83
C VAL A 488 -13.36 32.04 2.02
N TYR A 489 -13.36 33.24 2.57
CA TYR A 489 -12.68 33.56 3.81
C TYR A 489 -13.56 33.25 5.01
N PHE A 490 -12.95 32.84 6.11
CA PHE A 490 -13.64 32.56 7.37
C PHE A 490 -12.83 33.01 8.58
N SER A 491 -13.51 33.32 9.68
CA SER A 491 -12.88 33.68 10.97
C SER A 491 -13.71 33.16 12.13
N THR A 492 -13.07 32.53 13.11
CA THR A 492 -13.70 32.06 14.35
C THR A 492 -13.26 32.90 15.54
N GLU A 493 -14.05 32.96 16.60
CA GLU A 493 -13.66 33.65 17.83
C GLU A 493 -12.65 32.84 18.67
N PHE A 494 -12.79 31.51 18.64
CA PHE A 494 -12.05 30.59 19.49
C PHE A 494 -11.31 29.53 18.66
N GLU A 495 -10.16 29.11 19.16
CA GLU A 495 -9.44 27.90 18.75
C GLU A 495 -10.26 26.64 19.05
N GLY A 496 -9.89 25.51 18.43
CA GLY A 496 -10.53 24.22 18.68
C GLY A 496 -10.76 23.38 17.44
N ASN A 497 -11.42 22.24 17.62
CA ASN A 497 -11.71 21.27 16.56
C ASN A 497 -13.15 21.43 16.06
N TYR A 498 -13.31 21.74 14.78
CA TYR A 498 -14.59 21.98 14.13
C TYR A 498 -14.75 21.08 12.89
N ASN A 499 -15.90 21.16 12.24
CA ASN A 499 -16.10 20.64 10.89
C ASN A 499 -16.33 21.80 9.92
N ILE A 500 -15.63 21.79 8.79
CA ILE A 500 -15.88 22.69 7.66
C ILE A 500 -16.75 21.97 6.62
N ARG A 501 -17.77 22.67 6.11
CA ARG A 501 -18.77 22.08 5.21
C ARG A 501 -19.02 22.97 4.00
N VAL A 502 -19.04 22.35 2.83
CA VAL A 502 -19.59 22.94 1.60
C VAL A 502 -20.95 22.32 1.33
N LYS A 503 -21.96 23.17 1.14
CA LYS A 503 -23.29 22.79 0.68
C LYS A 503 -23.49 23.25 -0.75
N GLN A 504 -24.35 22.56 -1.47
CA GLN A 504 -25.02 23.10 -2.64
C GLN A 504 -26.53 22.98 -2.43
N ASN A 505 -27.22 24.11 -2.42
CA ASN A 505 -28.62 24.18 -2.04
C ASN A 505 -28.87 23.55 -0.65
N LYS A 506 -29.58 22.42 -0.59
CA LYS A 506 -29.90 21.70 0.65
C LYS A 506 -28.90 20.58 0.97
N ASP A 507 -28.12 20.15 -0.02
CA ASP A 507 -27.30 18.95 0.05
C ASP A 507 -25.92 19.27 0.64
N ASN A 508 -25.43 18.40 1.52
CA ASN A 508 -24.08 18.48 2.05
C ASN A 508 -23.13 17.81 1.04
N ILE A 509 -22.22 18.58 0.45
CA ILE A 509 -21.33 18.07 -0.61
C ILE A 509 -19.99 17.63 -0.02
N ILE A 510 -19.39 18.45 0.85
CA ILE A 510 -18.14 18.14 1.56
C ILE A 510 -18.37 18.39 3.05
N THR A 511 -17.85 17.52 3.92
CA THR A 511 -17.75 17.78 5.36
C THR A 511 -16.44 17.18 5.87
N ASN A 512 -15.49 18.03 6.24
CA ASN A 512 -14.17 17.63 6.71
C ASN A 512 -13.92 18.16 8.12
N PRO A 513 -13.18 17.44 8.98
CA PRO A 513 -12.68 18.00 10.23
C PRO A 513 -11.66 19.12 9.95
N ILE A 514 -11.60 20.12 10.82
CA ILE A 514 -10.65 21.24 10.76
C ILE A 514 -10.24 21.65 12.18
N THR A 515 -8.96 21.91 12.42
CA THR A 515 -8.45 22.45 13.68
C THR A 515 -8.08 23.91 13.51
N ILE A 516 -8.66 24.79 14.32
CA ILE A 516 -8.32 26.21 14.39
C ILE A 516 -7.32 26.42 15.53
N LEU A 517 -6.20 27.05 15.22
CA LEU A 517 -5.13 27.38 16.15
C LEU A 517 -5.42 28.68 16.90
N PRO A 518 -4.81 28.93 18.07
CA PRO A 518 -4.92 30.22 18.75
C PRO A 518 -4.28 31.35 17.92
N LEU A 519 -4.75 32.59 18.12
CA LEU A 519 -4.23 33.80 17.46
C LEU A 519 -2.74 34.02 17.79
N SER A 520 -1.87 34.11 16.78
CA SER A 520 -0.45 34.45 16.99
C SER A 520 -0.28 35.96 17.25
N GLU A 521 0.27 36.37 18.40
CA GLU A 521 0.66 37.77 18.65
C GLU A 521 1.99 38.11 17.94
N THR A 522 2.06 39.22 17.21
CA THR A 522 3.33 39.87 16.83
C THR A 522 3.83 40.79 17.96
N PRO A 523 5.12 40.80 18.35
CA PRO A 523 5.61 41.69 19.40
C PRO A 523 5.65 43.15 18.91
N VAL A 524 5.12 44.08 19.73
CA VAL A 524 5.34 45.53 19.59
C VAL A 524 5.80 46.06 20.97
N ASP A 525 6.84 46.88 20.97
CA ASP A 525 7.50 47.52 22.14
C ASP A 525 6.57 48.56 22.82
N PRO A 526 6.74 48.89 24.13
CA PRO A 526 5.65 49.32 25.00
C PRO A 526 5.49 50.85 25.13
N GLU A 527 4.25 51.25 25.45
CA GLU A 527 3.95 52.47 26.23
C GLU A 527 2.92 52.06 27.33
N VAL A 528 3.18 52.41 28.59
CA VAL A 528 2.46 52.01 29.84
C VAL A 528 2.07 53.32 30.56
N PRO A 529 0.93 53.51 31.30
CA PRO A 529 0.33 52.65 32.35
C PRO A 529 -1.23 52.59 32.33
N THR A 530 -1.95 51.71 33.06
CA THR A 530 -2.04 51.62 34.55
C THR A 530 -2.65 50.31 35.08
N ASP A 531 -2.02 49.81 36.14
CA ASP A 531 -2.53 49.03 37.29
C ASP A 531 -3.47 47.83 37.07
N ASP A 532 -2.84 46.66 36.96
CA ASP A 532 -2.98 45.62 37.98
C ASP A 532 -1.65 44.83 38.04
N ALA A 533 -1.07 44.72 39.23
CA ALA A 533 0.25 44.14 39.45
C ALA A 533 0.23 42.60 39.32
N ASN A 534 0.17 42.10 38.09
CA ASN A 534 0.69 40.77 37.73
C ASN A 534 1.87 40.95 36.79
N TYR A 535 3.07 40.68 37.30
CA TYR A 535 4.32 40.79 36.57
C TYR A 535 4.48 39.55 35.68
N ASN A 536 3.92 39.60 34.46
CA ASN A 536 4.09 38.54 33.47
C ASN A 536 5.40 38.75 32.72
N VAL A 537 6.40 37.93 33.04
CA VAL A 537 7.66 37.86 32.29
C VAL A 537 7.41 37.05 31.02
N LYS A 538 7.60 37.66 29.84
CA LYS A 538 7.61 36.91 28.58
C LYS A 538 8.96 36.21 28.44
N GLY A 539 8.95 34.89 28.47
CA GLY A 539 10.04 34.06 27.97
C GLY A 539 9.80 33.76 26.49
N GLU A 540 10.67 34.24 25.61
CA GLU A 540 10.64 33.93 24.18
C GLU A 540 11.87 33.06 23.84
N ILE A 541 11.65 32.02 23.05
CA ILE A 541 12.72 31.24 22.42
C ILE A 541 12.39 31.07 20.94
N VAL A 542 13.34 31.43 20.08
CA VAL A 542 13.27 31.23 18.64
C VAL A 542 14.24 30.10 18.29
N PHE A 543 13.74 29.08 17.57
CA PHE A 543 14.56 27.99 17.08
C PHE A 543 14.92 28.24 15.61
N GLU A 544 16.22 28.29 15.32
CA GLU A 544 16.73 28.31 13.95
C GLU A 544 17.01 26.89 13.47
N LYS A 545 16.92 26.66 12.16
CA LYS A 545 17.36 25.38 11.56
C LYS A 545 18.88 25.30 11.66
N ASN A 546 19.39 24.17 12.14
CA ASN A 546 20.82 23.87 12.14
C ASN A 546 21.04 22.58 11.34
N ASP A 547 21.71 22.72 10.20
CA ASP A 547 22.11 21.67 9.26
C ASP A 547 23.61 21.36 9.30
N GLU A 548 24.32 21.84 10.32
CA GLU A 548 25.73 21.53 10.55
C GLU A 548 25.93 20.02 10.76
N SER A 549 27.13 19.52 10.43
CA SER A 549 27.53 18.14 10.66
C SER A 549 27.39 17.75 12.13
N VAL A 550 26.74 16.61 12.38
CA VAL A 550 26.64 16.05 13.73
C VAL A 550 27.85 15.17 14.00
N LYS A 551 28.49 15.37 15.16
CA LYS A 551 29.64 14.55 15.57
C LYS A 551 29.17 13.13 15.94
N PRO A 552 30.00 12.11 15.68
CA PRO A 552 29.72 10.78 16.20
C PRO A 552 29.70 10.79 17.74
N ILE A 553 28.74 10.08 18.34
CA ILE A 553 28.61 9.90 19.79
C ILE A 553 28.98 8.48 20.20
N ASP A 554 29.24 8.26 21.48
CA ASP A 554 29.38 6.91 22.05
C ASP A 554 28.03 6.17 21.95
N PRO A 555 27.94 5.03 21.22
CA PRO A 555 26.69 4.30 21.04
C PRO A 555 26.13 3.68 22.34
N GLU A 556 26.94 3.54 23.39
CA GLU A 556 26.48 3.09 24.72
C GLU A 556 26.28 4.26 25.69
N ASN A 557 26.94 5.41 25.47
CA ASN A 557 26.81 6.64 26.28
C ASN A 557 26.51 7.86 25.38
N PRO A 558 25.27 8.02 24.91
CA PRO A 558 24.97 8.89 23.77
C PRO A 558 25.10 10.40 24.04
N LYS A 559 25.40 10.82 25.28
CA LYS A 559 25.71 12.23 25.61
C LYS A 559 27.19 12.59 25.39
N GLU A 560 28.05 11.60 25.12
CA GLU A 560 29.48 11.81 24.94
C GLU A 560 29.87 11.77 23.46
N ASP A 561 30.39 12.88 22.93
CA ASP A 561 31.01 12.92 21.61
C ASP A 561 32.28 12.07 21.58
N MET A 562 32.47 11.31 20.52
CA MET A 562 33.65 10.47 20.31
C MET A 562 34.17 10.62 18.88
N THR A 563 35.48 10.46 18.68
CA THR A 563 36.09 10.48 17.35
C THR A 563 36.45 9.06 16.93
N PRO A 564 35.64 8.39 16.10
CA PRO A 564 35.89 7.02 15.70
C PRO A 564 37.13 6.93 14.81
N LEU A 565 37.88 5.84 14.98
CA LEU A 565 38.99 5.49 14.10
C LEU A 565 38.56 4.42 13.10
N ASN A 566 39.02 4.56 11.86
CA ASN A 566 39.02 3.48 10.89
C ASN A 566 39.98 2.36 11.33
N PRO A 567 39.85 1.15 10.78
CA PRO A 567 40.75 0.03 11.08
C PRO A 567 42.24 0.28 10.84
N ASP A 568 42.59 1.24 9.98
CA ASP A 568 43.98 1.64 9.71
C ASP A 568 44.52 2.69 10.71
N GLY A 569 43.71 3.09 11.69
CA GLY A 569 44.03 4.11 12.70
C GLY A 569 43.82 5.55 12.24
N SER A 570 43.35 5.78 11.01
CA SER A 570 42.93 7.11 10.54
C SER A 570 41.61 7.53 11.19
N GLU A 571 41.37 8.83 11.32
CA GLU A 571 40.06 9.34 11.75
C GLU A 571 39.01 9.02 10.69
N ALA A 572 37.86 8.53 11.13
CA ALA A 572 36.75 8.33 10.21
C ALA A 572 36.18 9.66 9.74
N THR A 573 35.87 9.75 8.45
CA THR A 573 35.28 10.94 7.85
C THR A 573 33.80 11.04 8.25
N SER A 574 33.40 12.14 8.89
CA SER A 574 31.99 12.47 9.11
C SER A 574 31.33 12.97 7.82
N SER A 575 30.02 12.78 7.68
CA SER A 575 29.29 13.35 6.54
C SER A 575 29.24 14.89 6.58
N ALA A 576 28.90 15.51 5.45
CA ALA A 576 28.87 16.96 5.30
C ALA A 576 27.73 17.66 6.10
N GLY A 577 26.94 16.92 6.87
CA GLY A 577 25.77 17.42 7.59
C GLY A 577 24.49 17.37 6.76
N GLY A 578 23.48 18.12 7.20
CA GLY A 578 22.13 18.11 6.65
C GLY A 578 21.06 17.95 7.74
N LEU A 579 19.82 18.30 7.40
CA LEU A 579 18.69 18.16 8.33
C LEU A 579 18.27 16.69 8.53
N LEU A 580 18.62 15.80 7.61
CA LEU A 580 18.50 14.35 7.74
C LEU A 580 19.77 13.72 7.18
N SER A 581 20.57 13.08 8.03
CA SER A 581 21.92 12.62 7.66
C SER A 581 22.27 11.25 8.26
N VAL A 582 23.07 10.48 7.54
CA VAL A 582 23.92 9.44 8.14
C VAL A 582 25.19 10.16 8.60
N ASP A 583 25.43 10.20 9.90
CA ASP A 583 26.52 10.97 10.48
C ASP A 583 27.82 10.17 10.48
N TYR A 584 27.70 8.86 10.72
CA TYR A 584 28.81 7.92 10.83
C TYR A 584 28.37 6.48 10.58
N ALA A 585 29.26 5.66 10.03
CA ALA A 585 29.14 4.21 10.02
C ALA A 585 30.52 3.55 10.16
N SER A 586 30.64 2.54 11.03
CA SER A 586 31.87 1.80 11.24
C SER A 586 32.33 1.05 9.99
N SER A 587 33.63 1.09 9.73
CA SER A 587 34.30 0.13 8.84
C SER A 587 34.58 -1.15 9.59
N PHE A 588 34.24 -2.30 9.01
CA PHE A 588 34.45 -3.60 9.66
C PHE A 588 35.80 -4.20 9.28
N ALA A 589 36.61 -4.57 10.27
CA ALA A 589 37.88 -5.26 10.04
C ALA A 589 37.89 -6.64 10.69
N PHE A 590 38.36 -7.64 9.95
CA PHE A 590 38.43 -9.04 10.41
C PHE A 590 39.86 -9.49 10.74
N GLY A 591 40.84 -8.59 10.69
CA GLY A 591 42.24 -8.86 10.99
C GLY A 591 42.96 -9.75 9.97
N LYS A 592 44.22 -10.10 10.26
CA LYS A 592 45.03 -11.00 9.43
C LYS A 592 44.76 -12.46 9.82
N GLN A 593 44.36 -13.28 8.86
CA GLN A 593 43.97 -14.67 9.08
C GLN A 593 44.84 -15.64 8.27
N SER A 594 45.03 -16.86 8.78
CA SER A 594 45.64 -17.96 8.03
C SER A 594 44.64 -18.54 7.04
N ILE A 595 45.13 -19.06 5.91
CA ILE A 595 44.30 -19.80 4.95
C ILE A 595 43.99 -21.17 5.54
N GLU A 596 42.71 -21.50 5.61
CA GLU A 596 42.20 -22.76 6.18
C GLU A 596 41.46 -23.55 5.09
N ASN A 597 41.47 -24.88 5.19
CA ASN A 597 40.76 -25.78 4.25
C ASN A 597 39.37 -26.21 4.76
N LYS A 598 38.80 -25.44 5.68
CA LYS A 598 37.49 -25.67 6.31
C LYS A 598 36.70 -24.36 6.34
N ASN A 599 35.42 -24.46 6.69
CA ASN A 599 34.61 -23.26 6.93
C ASN A 599 35.21 -22.48 8.09
N MET A 600 35.36 -21.18 7.90
CA MET A 600 35.87 -20.27 8.92
C MET A 600 34.87 -19.17 9.18
N LEU A 601 34.85 -18.73 10.43
CA LEU A 601 34.05 -17.61 10.89
C LEU A 601 34.98 -16.60 11.55
N TYR A 602 34.89 -15.35 11.09
CA TYR A 602 35.73 -14.27 11.56
C TYR A 602 34.88 -13.19 12.22
N GLY A 603 35.20 -12.88 13.48
CA GLY A 603 34.58 -11.76 14.20
C GLY A 603 35.24 -10.44 13.82
N ALA A 604 34.42 -9.41 13.55
CA ALA A 604 34.94 -8.07 13.37
C ALA A 604 35.60 -7.57 14.65
N GLN A 605 36.65 -6.79 14.48
CA GLN A 605 37.30 -6.04 15.55
C GLN A 605 36.34 -4.96 16.09
N PRO A 606 36.43 -4.62 17.38
CA PRO A 606 35.60 -3.58 17.98
C PRO A 606 35.97 -2.20 17.46
N GLN A 607 35.02 -1.26 17.55
CA GLN A 607 35.23 0.14 17.20
C GLN A 607 36.18 0.81 18.20
N GLN A 608 37.21 1.49 17.67
CA GLN A 608 38.18 2.27 18.43
C GLN A 608 37.92 3.78 18.29
N PHE A 609 38.48 4.57 19.22
CA PHE A 609 38.35 6.02 19.23
C PHE A 609 39.69 6.71 19.51
N LYS A 610 39.92 7.89 18.91
CA LYS A 610 41.23 8.56 18.88
C LYS A 610 41.83 8.86 20.26
N THR A 611 40.98 9.22 21.22
CA THR A 611 41.40 9.78 22.53
C THR A 611 40.88 8.96 23.72
N SER A 612 40.47 7.71 23.48
CA SER A 612 39.90 6.85 24.51
C SER A 612 40.27 5.38 24.26
N ASP A 613 40.69 4.68 25.31
CA ASP A 613 40.91 3.22 25.28
C ASP A 613 39.59 2.43 25.30
N THR A 614 38.47 3.15 25.30
CA THR A 614 37.13 2.57 25.27
C THR A 614 36.87 1.86 23.95
N LEU A 615 36.33 0.65 24.03
CA LEU A 615 35.94 -0.15 22.87
C LEU A 615 34.42 -0.29 22.85
N ARG A 616 33.84 -0.26 21.64
CA ARG A 616 32.39 -0.41 21.42
C ARG A 616 32.12 -1.41 20.30
N GLY A 617 30.87 -1.88 20.24
CA GLY A 617 30.36 -2.54 19.06
C GLY A 617 30.46 -1.60 17.85
N ASN A 618 30.65 -2.17 16.66
CA ASN A 618 30.57 -1.40 15.42
C ASN A 618 29.15 -0.80 15.29
N TYR A 619 28.99 0.41 14.73
CA TYR A 619 27.70 1.08 14.75
C TYR A 619 27.47 2.00 13.56
N VAL A 620 26.22 2.39 13.36
CA VAL A 620 25.82 3.48 12.46
C VAL A 620 25.06 4.55 13.24
N GLN A 621 25.22 5.80 12.85
CA GLN A 621 24.56 6.95 13.45
C GLN A 621 23.76 7.75 12.41
N VAL A 622 22.54 8.12 12.77
CA VAL A 622 21.64 8.94 11.94
C VAL A 622 21.10 10.10 12.76
N SER A 623 20.95 11.26 12.14
CA SER A 623 20.31 12.43 12.76
C SER A 623 19.13 12.95 11.93
N ASP A 624 17.98 13.17 12.57
CA ASP A 624 16.85 13.91 12.00
C ASP A 624 16.56 15.19 12.79
N ARG A 625 16.90 16.33 12.17
CA ARG A 625 16.81 17.68 12.72
C ARG A 625 15.85 18.55 11.89
N ARG A 626 15.01 17.95 11.03
CA ARG A 626 14.08 18.69 10.16
C ARG A 626 12.98 19.43 10.91
N GLY A 627 12.60 18.95 12.09
CA GLY A 627 11.47 19.46 12.88
C GLY A 627 10.08 19.15 12.29
N THR A 628 10.01 18.48 11.13
CA THR A 628 8.76 18.05 10.49
C THR A 628 8.30 16.68 10.96
N ASN A 629 9.19 15.88 11.57
CA ASN A 629 8.98 14.50 11.97
C ASN A 629 8.34 13.66 10.86
N ALA A 630 8.79 13.82 9.61
CA ALA A 630 8.20 13.16 8.44
C ALA A 630 8.52 11.65 8.36
N GLY A 631 9.39 11.13 9.23
CA GLY A 631 9.90 9.76 9.16
C GLY A 631 11.05 9.60 8.18
N TRP A 632 11.76 8.48 8.30
CA TRP A 632 12.92 8.12 7.47
C TRP A 632 13.20 6.61 7.52
N VAL A 633 13.90 6.08 6.51
CA VAL A 633 14.34 4.68 6.44
C VAL A 633 15.83 4.64 6.16
N LEU A 634 16.56 3.89 7.00
CA LEU A 634 17.97 3.59 6.80
C LEU A 634 18.12 2.13 6.31
N SER A 635 18.74 2.00 5.14
CA SER A 635 19.07 0.72 4.54
C SER A 635 20.57 0.58 4.30
N ILE A 636 21.04 -0.66 4.17
CA ILE A 636 22.42 -1.02 3.88
C ILE A 636 22.47 -1.98 2.69
N VAL A 637 23.46 -1.81 1.83
CA VAL A 637 23.79 -2.72 0.72
C VAL A 637 25.26 -3.11 0.84
N GLN A 638 25.56 -4.41 0.75
CA GLN A 638 26.90 -4.85 0.40
C GLN A 638 27.03 -4.76 -1.13
N ASN A 639 27.84 -3.86 -1.67
CA ASN A 639 27.82 -3.58 -3.11
C ASN A 639 28.33 -4.76 -3.94
N ASP A 640 29.40 -5.40 -3.48
CA ASP A 640 30.05 -6.52 -4.16
C ASP A 640 30.48 -7.59 -3.16
N GLN A 641 30.74 -8.80 -3.64
CA GLN A 641 31.43 -9.80 -2.84
C GLN A 641 32.87 -9.35 -2.53
N PHE A 642 33.41 -9.79 -1.39
CA PHE A 642 34.80 -9.55 -0.99
C PHE A 642 35.76 -10.00 -2.09
N LYS A 643 36.60 -9.08 -2.57
CA LYS A 643 37.53 -9.32 -3.68
C LYS A 643 38.91 -8.71 -3.43
N THR A 644 39.93 -9.30 -4.03
CA THR A 644 41.29 -8.74 -4.04
C THR A 644 41.41 -7.60 -5.06
N ALA A 645 42.51 -6.84 -4.99
CA ALA A 645 42.85 -5.87 -6.04
C ALA A 645 43.05 -6.50 -7.44
N LYS A 646 43.20 -7.83 -7.52
CA LYS A 646 43.28 -8.60 -8.76
C LYS A 646 41.94 -9.23 -9.17
N ASN A 647 40.86 -8.93 -8.44
CA ASN A 647 39.51 -9.46 -8.61
C ASN A 647 39.34 -10.96 -8.30
N ASP A 648 40.21 -11.55 -7.49
CA ASP A 648 39.91 -12.87 -6.90
C ASP A 648 38.80 -12.69 -5.87
N VAL A 649 37.73 -13.50 -5.95
CA VAL A 649 36.51 -13.32 -5.14
C VAL A 649 36.38 -14.41 -4.08
N LEU A 650 36.03 -14.05 -2.84
CA LEU A 650 35.62 -15.02 -1.81
C LEU A 650 34.21 -15.55 -2.10
N THR A 651 34.13 -16.47 -3.06
CA THR A 651 32.86 -17.02 -3.53
C THR A 651 32.14 -17.77 -2.41
N GLY A 652 30.91 -17.35 -2.12
CA GLY A 652 30.08 -17.91 -1.05
C GLY A 652 30.37 -17.35 0.34
N ALA A 653 31.28 -16.37 0.48
CA ALA A 653 31.44 -15.66 1.75
C ALA A 653 30.19 -14.85 2.10
N LYS A 654 29.89 -14.80 3.40
CA LYS A 654 28.67 -14.18 3.93
C LYS A 654 29.00 -13.23 5.07
N LEU A 655 28.46 -12.02 5.00
CA LEU A 655 28.61 -11.00 6.03
C LEU A 655 27.31 -10.92 6.84
N TYR A 656 27.43 -10.98 8.16
CA TYR A 656 26.30 -10.95 9.08
C TYR A 656 26.41 -9.75 10.02
N LEU A 657 25.28 -9.08 10.25
CA LEU A 657 25.10 -8.08 11.31
C LEU A 657 24.15 -8.64 12.37
N GLY A 658 24.42 -8.42 13.64
CA GLY A 658 23.64 -9.01 14.72
C GLY A 658 23.60 -8.16 15.96
N ASN A 659 22.74 -8.56 16.90
CA ASN A 659 22.62 -7.98 18.24
C ASN A 659 22.46 -6.45 18.18
N GLY A 660 21.54 -5.99 17.33
CA GLY A 660 21.29 -4.58 17.10
C GLY A 660 20.72 -3.91 18.36
N ALA A 661 21.36 -2.85 18.83
CA ALA A 661 20.89 -2.07 19.96
C ALA A 661 20.77 -0.59 19.62
N LEU A 662 19.61 0.00 19.91
CA LEU A 662 19.35 1.42 19.70
C LEU A 662 19.72 2.24 20.92
N ASN A 663 20.30 3.40 20.68
CA ASN A 663 20.54 4.40 21.71
C ASN A 663 20.38 5.83 21.16
N SER A 664 20.13 6.79 22.03
CA SER A 664 19.96 8.20 21.66
C SER A 664 20.16 9.11 22.86
N PRO A 665 20.67 10.36 22.69
CA PRO A 665 20.66 11.34 23.76
C PRO A 665 19.24 11.54 24.30
N ASN A 666 18.23 11.50 23.43
CA ASN A 666 16.83 11.67 23.80
C ASN A 666 16.33 10.61 24.80
N MET A 667 16.86 9.38 24.75
CA MET A 667 16.47 8.31 25.68
C MET A 667 16.88 8.58 27.13
N THR A 668 17.78 9.52 27.34
CA THR A 668 18.33 9.89 28.66
C THR A 668 17.75 11.19 29.22
N GLU A 669 16.78 11.79 28.53
CA GLU A 669 16.08 13.00 28.94
C GLU A 669 14.77 12.69 29.66
N GLU A 670 14.39 13.53 30.62
CA GLU A 670 13.12 13.40 31.36
C GLU A 670 11.93 13.64 30.42
N GLY A 671 10.95 12.74 30.43
CA GLY A 671 9.78 12.81 29.54
C GLY A 671 9.94 12.12 28.18
N PHE A 672 11.06 11.41 27.95
CA PHE A 672 11.22 10.54 26.79
C PHE A 672 10.14 9.46 26.72
N LYS A 673 9.66 9.23 25.50
CA LYS A 673 8.60 8.28 25.17
C LYS A 673 9.17 7.19 24.26
N PRO A 674 9.33 5.93 24.74
CA PRO A 674 9.91 4.84 23.95
C PRO A 674 9.23 4.60 22.61
N GLU A 675 7.94 4.89 22.49
CA GLU A 675 7.16 4.78 21.24
C GLU A 675 7.59 5.76 20.14
N LEU A 676 8.40 6.78 20.47
CA LEU A 676 8.96 7.73 19.52
C LEU A 676 10.32 7.29 18.96
N ALA A 677 10.89 6.19 19.45
CA ALA A 677 12.12 5.63 18.91
C ALA A 677 11.91 5.05 17.50
N PRO A 678 12.95 5.05 16.64
CA PRO A 678 12.94 4.27 15.43
C PRO A 678 12.91 2.76 15.77
N VAL A 679 12.49 1.96 14.81
CA VAL A 679 12.49 0.50 14.88
C VAL A 679 13.85 -0.01 14.37
N ASN A 680 14.48 -0.90 15.12
CA ASN A 680 15.67 -1.66 14.68
C ASN A 680 15.25 -3.03 14.11
N PHE A 681 15.79 -3.37 12.94
CA PHE A 681 15.51 -4.64 12.26
C PHE A 681 16.63 -5.67 12.41
N VAL A 682 17.80 -5.29 12.94
CA VAL A 682 18.93 -6.20 13.17
C VAL A 682 18.70 -7.01 14.44
N LYS A 683 18.34 -8.27 14.25
CA LYS A 683 17.99 -9.22 15.32
C LYS A 683 19.22 -9.77 16.04
N ASP A 684 18.97 -10.42 17.17
CA ASP A 684 19.99 -11.14 17.92
C ASP A 684 20.62 -12.23 17.06
N LEU A 685 21.92 -12.37 17.21
CA LEU A 685 22.73 -13.35 16.50
C LEU A 685 23.21 -14.40 17.49
N SER A 686 23.01 -15.66 17.12
CA SER A 686 23.48 -16.81 17.89
C SER A 686 24.45 -17.65 17.07
N LEU A 687 25.37 -18.29 17.78
CA LEU A 687 26.36 -19.20 17.20
C LEU A 687 26.20 -20.59 17.83
N ALA A 688 25.73 -21.53 17.02
CA ALA A 688 25.59 -22.93 17.39
C ALA A 688 26.43 -23.80 16.43
N SER A 689 27.44 -24.49 16.96
CA SER A 689 28.30 -25.39 16.19
C SER A 689 28.90 -24.74 14.93
N GLU A 690 29.46 -23.52 15.06
CA GLU A 690 30.05 -22.73 13.97
C GLU A 690 29.07 -22.30 12.87
N LYS A 691 27.75 -22.50 13.07
CA LYS A 691 26.70 -21.93 12.23
C LYS A 691 26.13 -20.66 12.86
N VAL A 692 25.99 -19.64 12.03
CA VAL A 692 25.27 -18.40 12.37
C VAL A 692 23.78 -18.65 12.25
N THR A 693 23.02 -18.34 13.29
CA THR A 693 21.55 -18.31 13.29
C THR A 693 21.06 -16.97 13.81
N GLY A 694 19.95 -16.47 13.25
CA GLY A 694 19.50 -15.10 13.52
C GLY A 694 20.38 -14.06 12.82
N GLY A 695 20.41 -12.84 13.36
CA GLY A 695 21.05 -11.69 12.72
C GLY A 695 20.45 -11.33 11.35
N LEU A 696 21.18 -10.52 10.61
CA LEU A 696 20.90 -10.07 9.25
C LEU A 696 22.07 -10.47 8.35
N GLU A 697 21.83 -11.36 7.39
CA GLU A 697 22.78 -11.66 6.31
C GLU A 697 22.75 -10.55 5.26
N LEU A 698 23.92 -10.01 4.89
CA LEU A 698 24.05 -9.11 3.76
C LEU A 698 24.39 -9.91 2.50
N ILE A 699 23.45 -9.90 1.56
CA ILE A 699 23.63 -10.51 0.24
C ILE A 699 24.18 -9.43 -0.70
N PRO A 700 25.33 -9.66 -1.38
CA PRO A 700 25.89 -8.70 -2.32
C PRO A 700 24.87 -8.23 -3.37
N GLY A 701 24.75 -6.92 -3.55
CA GLY A 701 23.80 -6.27 -4.46
C GLY A 701 22.38 -6.09 -3.90
N GLN A 702 22.03 -6.77 -2.81
CA GLN A 702 20.70 -6.69 -2.19
C GLN A 702 20.65 -5.60 -1.12
N THR A 703 19.55 -4.85 -1.10
CA THR A 703 19.29 -3.82 -0.08
C THR A 703 18.55 -4.44 1.10
N SER A 704 19.05 -4.18 2.32
CA SER A 704 18.41 -4.59 3.57
C SER A 704 18.09 -3.36 4.42
N ILE A 705 16.88 -3.29 4.97
CA ILE A 705 16.50 -2.23 5.92
C ILE A 705 17.03 -2.60 7.30
N ILE A 706 17.71 -1.66 7.98
CA ILE A 706 18.30 -1.89 9.32
C ILE A 706 17.66 -1.03 10.39
N MET A 707 17.11 0.14 10.03
CA MET A 707 16.45 1.04 10.97
C MET A 707 15.38 1.88 10.24
N SER A 708 14.21 2.11 10.85
CA SER A 708 13.19 3.01 10.29
C SER A 708 12.48 3.84 11.35
N ALA A 709 12.04 5.04 10.97
CA ALA A 709 11.21 5.91 11.77
C ALA A 709 9.94 6.28 11.00
N ASP A 710 8.78 6.00 11.58
CA ASP A 710 7.50 6.46 11.03
C ASP A 710 7.32 7.98 11.22
N LYS A 711 6.29 8.54 10.59
CA LYS A 711 5.86 9.92 10.85
C LYS A 711 5.59 10.12 12.35
N GLY A 712 6.17 11.18 12.91
CA GLY A 712 6.11 11.50 14.33
C GLY A 712 7.20 10.86 15.20
N LYS A 713 8.05 9.99 14.63
CA LYS A 713 9.09 9.25 15.36
C LYS A 713 10.50 9.57 14.83
N GLY A 714 11.52 9.11 15.55
CA GLY A 714 12.92 9.09 15.10
C GLY A 714 13.59 10.46 14.96
N THR A 715 13.05 11.50 15.58
CA THR A 715 13.68 12.83 15.66
C THR A 715 14.92 12.77 16.56
N GLY A 716 15.90 13.63 16.26
CA GLY A 716 17.18 13.69 16.97
C GLY A 716 18.21 12.69 16.43
N THR A 717 19.27 12.46 17.22
CA THR A 717 20.37 11.57 16.86
C THR A 717 20.14 10.17 17.43
N TRP A 718 20.32 9.15 16.59
CA TRP A 718 20.12 7.74 16.92
C TRP A 718 21.33 6.93 16.49
N THR A 719 21.80 6.06 17.37
CA THR A 719 22.83 5.05 17.06
C THR A 719 22.18 3.67 17.01
N LEU A 720 22.60 2.86 16.05
CA LEU A 720 22.35 1.43 16.01
C LEU A 720 23.71 0.71 16.12
N SER A 721 23.99 0.12 17.28
CA SER A 721 25.21 -0.66 17.50
C SER A 721 24.98 -2.14 17.21
N TYR A 722 26.00 -2.79 16.66
CA TYR A 722 26.10 -4.23 16.46
C TYR A 722 26.90 -4.80 17.63
N GLY A 723 26.18 -5.21 18.67
CA GLY A 723 26.74 -5.63 19.95
C GLY A 723 26.91 -4.50 20.96
N GLN A 724 27.00 -4.88 22.25
CA GLN A 724 27.19 -4.00 23.39
C GLN A 724 28.21 -4.58 24.38
N THR A 725 28.94 -3.71 25.07
CA THR A 725 29.99 -4.08 26.01
C THR A 725 29.44 -4.94 27.15
N LYS A 726 28.23 -4.62 27.63
CA LYS A 726 27.53 -5.36 28.70
C LYS A 726 27.28 -6.84 28.33
N ASP A 727 27.08 -7.12 27.04
CA ASP A 727 26.79 -8.45 26.49
C ASP A 727 28.06 -9.17 25.99
N LYS A 728 29.22 -8.49 26.05
CA LYS A 728 30.55 -9.01 25.65
C LYS A 728 30.61 -9.50 24.20
N ASN A 729 29.81 -8.90 23.32
CA ASN A 729 29.66 -9.27 21.91
C ASN A 729 30.14 -8.16 20.94
N ILE A 730 31.09 -7.32 21.36
CA ILE A 730 31.61 -6.16 20.59
C ILE A 730 32.79 -6.48 19.65
N GLY A 731 33.42 -7.64 19.79
CA GLY A 731 34.67 -8.04 19.15
C GLY A 731 35.85 -8.08 20.13
N VAL A 732 36.99 -8.64 19.69
CA VAL A 732 38.23 -8.68 20.49
C VAL A 732 39.40 -8.12 19.67
N MET A 733 40.11 -7.14 20.24
CA MET A 733 41.28 -6.54 19.61
C MET A 733 42.38 -7.57 19.31
N GLY A 734 42.82 -7.62 18.06
CA GLY A 734 43.92 -8.47 17.59
C GLY A 734 43.65 -9.98 17.58
N ALA A 735 42.45 -10.43 17.95
CA ALA A 735 42.10 -11.84 18.02
C ALA A 735 40.82 -12.17 17.25
N ASN A 736 40.75 -13.38 16.68
CA ASN A 736 39.52 -13.88 16.07
C ASN A 736 38.69 -14.66 17.10
N GLU A 737 37.69 -14.01 17.68
CA GLU A 737 36.79 -14.58 18.67
C GLU A 737 35.33 -14.35 18.23
N PRO A 738 34.81 -15.13 17.25
CA PRO A 738 33.51 -14.86 16.64
C PRO A 738 32.36 -14.93 17.65
N ALA A 739 32.48 -15.74 18.70
CA ALA A 739 31.50 -15.81 19.80
C ALA A 739 31.38 -14.50 20.61
N LYS A 740 32.35 -13.60 20.48
CA LYS A 740 32.39 -12.30 21.15
C LYS A 740 32.16 -11.15 20.17
N ALA A 741 31.72 -11.40 18.94
CA ALA A 741 31.48 -10.39 17.93
C ALA A 741 30.04 -10.47 17.40
N SER A 742 29.50 -9.31 16.99
CA SER A 742 28.16 -9.21 16.42
C SER A 742 28.17 -8.83 14.93
N VAL A 743 29.35 -8.60 14.36
CA VAL A 743 29.57 -8.53 12.91
C VAL A 743 30.49 -9.69 12.55
N LEU A 744 30.01 -10.58 11.68
CA LEU A 744 30.70 -11.83 11.36
C LEU A 744 30.89 -11.99 9.86
N LEU A 745 32.07 -12.47 9.46
CA LEU A 745 32.36 -12.90 8.10
C LEU A 745 32.54 -14.41 8.08
N SER A 746 31.63 -15.12 7.42
CA SER A 746 31.76 -16.55 7.15
C SER A 746 32.45 -16.76 5.80
N ILE A 747 33.51 -17.55 5.78
CA ILE A 747 34.21 -17.98 4.56
C ILE A 747 34.08 -19.49 4.43
N PRO A 748 33.30 -20.01 3.46
CA PRO A 748 33.19 -21.45 3.25
C PRO A 748 34.50 -22.02 2.70
N SER A 749 34.76 -23.30 2.97
CA SER A 749 35.94 -24.03 2.49
C SER A 749 36.08 -24.03 0.97
N SER A 750 34.96 -23.89 0.24
CA SER A 750 34.93 -23.79 -1.22
C SER A 750 35.46 -22.46 -1.78
N SER A 751 35.73 -21.45 -0.93
CA SER A 751 36.16 -20.12 -1.38
C SER A 751 37.57 -20.08 -1.95
N ASN A 752 38.42 -21.07 -1.63
CA ASN A 752 39.82 -21.18 -2.06
C ASN A 752 40.61 -19.84 -2.00
N PRO A 753 40.71 -19.19 -0.83
CA PRO A 753 41.31 -17.87 -0.73
C PRO A 753 42.82 -17.88 -1.06
N VAL A 754 43.27 -16.91 -1.85
CA VAL A 754 44.71 -16.62 -2.04
C VAL A 754 45.26 -15.69 -0.97
N SER A 755 46.60 -15.69 -0.79
CA SER A 755 47.28 -14.79 0.16
C SER A 755 47.26 -13.34 -0.36
N SER A 756 46.21 -12.60 0.00
CA SER A 756 45.99 -11.20 -0.38
C SER A 756 45.01 -10.50 0.59
N SER A 757 44.82 -9.19 0.41
CA SER A 757 43.73 -8.44 1.08
C SER A 757 42.45 -8.61 0.28
N TYR A 758 41.33 -8.85 0.97
CA TYR A 758 40.00 -8.89 0.37
C TYR A 758 39.14 -7.79 0.96
N GLU A 759 38.48 -7.03 0.10
CA GLU A 759 37.68 -5.87 0.50
C GLU A 759 36.30 -5.92 -0.18
N SER A 760 35.32 -5.35 0.51
CA SER A 760 33.98 -5.08 -0.01
C SER A 760 33.54 -3.69 0.46
N THR A 761 32.66 -3.05 -0.29
CA THR A 761 32.11 -1.73 0.05
C THR A 761 30.67 -1.89 0.52
N LEU A 762 30.35 -1.26 1.65
CA LEU A 762 28.98 -1.13 2.15
C LEU A 762 28.46 0.27 1.83
N THR A 763 27.20 0.38 1.43
CA THR A 763 26.53 1.67 1.21
C THR A 763 25.30 1.77 2.06
N TYR A 764 25.29 2.77 2.93
CA TYR A 764 24.12 3.15 3.71
C TYR A 764 23.29 4.16 2.91
N ARG A 765 21.98 3.94 2.81
CA ARG A 765 21.05 4.84 2.14
C ARG A 765 19.97 5.29 3.12
N LEU A 766 19.83 6.59 3.23
CA LEU A 766 18.82 7.24 4.06
C LEU A 766 17.79 7.87 3.14
N SER A 767 16.54 7.41 3.20
CA SER A 767 15.42 7.93 2.41
C SER A 767 14.32 8.48 3.31
N MET A 768 13.56 9.45 2.80
CA MET A 768 12.33 9.88 3.47
C MET A 768 11.25 8.80 3.28
N VAL A 769 10.34 8.67 4.23
CA VAL A 769 9.09 7.94 3.98
C VAL A 769 8.36 8.73 2.89
N PRO A 770 7.98 8.12 1.74
CA PRO A 770 7.16 8.79 0.74
C PRO A 770 5.97 9.40 1.45
N THR A 771 5.82 10.72 1.31
CA THR A 771 4.64 11.38 1.87
C THR A 771 3.48 10.91 0.99
N PRO A 772 2.41 10.33 1.58
CA PRO A 772 1.25 9.89 0.82
C PRO A 772 0.65 11.02 -0.01
#